data_AF-A0A3B9GNE6-F1
#
_entry.id   AF-A0A3B9GNE6-F1
#
_cell.length_a   1.000
_cell.length_b   1.000
_cell.length_c   1.000
_cell.angle_alpha   90.00
_cell.angle_beta   90.00
_cell.angle_gamma   90.00
#
_symmetry.space_group_name_H-M   'P 1'
#
loop_
_entity.id
_entity.type
_entity.pdbx_description
1 polymer ?
#
loop_
_entity_poly.entity_id
_entity_poly.type
_entity_poly.pdbx_seq_one_letter_code
_entity_poly.pdbx_strand_id
1 'polypeptide(L)'
;MRKVLLSFVLLLTLLMAGVRNSFAQYPTSKIPDSWVRQEGDAKAETNGFKFELYKDTKTNELCAAVESYDGPATETAKIPEKVSYNGKKYIVRGVVGIWGTRKFKNLKLPSTLRFYFQTVGFGSSVLETVDFGKNSELKTLGKMAFMNCPNLKWITVPTSVDSIGELAFYGCKSMVIAALPLLVKHIGANAFAGCTSLREVKWWGLEPKGGLSQEELGALYKNVEERTFEGCSSLTSFTFPPISQVEFRRVNIGKCAFWNCANLQNVNVGHSVIGRVEDSAFSNCKDLRTLKGDFEWMKDKNVAIDNYIGEYAFHNCEKINHIYFASVDSICKSAFGGCNSLTEVSLSDCTYIGEHAFGNCKSLKNVHLSKDLKVFDAFAFFGCDALEHIYGLNEDMDFVNGLYLPNYKKLFGVQAIMISYKYFAKDYIRKRIKEWQTKKEYETTADYLKRVNTQTRDAKMKQLLDSARVAYIKERQPKPIRCQIDGYDADAGVYKLRILNMNQYYGYYNFNDANAQIIQAGDVPYVFAKVPPAAAPAFKENFKDVKIEPTYCIAKNYLSVASCKFTLNGKTYESPTLYDDETAQVTLDLPPLEIDLGGGQRNSTAQNKPQTPVDNTIDQNIPATTVQNKNTFAVIIGNEKYSQVAAVPFAENDAKVFAEYCRKTLGLPKENVRTYGNATYAGFVQAVNDIRSIAQAYSGDINVIFYYAGHGIPSEQSKDAYLLPVDADGRQIDVCYSVGKLYKELGALGAKSVVVFMDACFSGAQRGEGMLASARGVALKAKAEAPQGNMVVFTAATGDETAYPYKEKGHGMFTYFLLKKLRDTKGECTLQQLGEFILSSVKKQSVVTNRKSQTPTVVPSVGVADSWRTMKLK
;
A
#
# COMPACT_ATOMS: atom_id res chain seq x y z
N MET A 1 4.37 28.84 28.68
CA MET A 1 4.88 27.68 29.46
C MET A 1 3.81 26.96 30.30
N ARG A 2 3.06 27.61 31.21
CA ARG A 2 2.01 26.94 32.00
C ARG A 2 0.86 26.30 31.19
N LYS A 3 0.44 26.88 30.06
CA LYS A 3 -0.60 26.31 29.18
C LYS A 3 -0.15 25.05 28.43
N VAL A 4 1.13 24.95 28.07
CA VAL A 4 1.71 23.76 27.42
C VAL A 4 1.84 22.60 28.42
N LEU A 5 2.20 22.91 29.68
CA LEU A 5 2.25 21.93 30.76
C LEU A 5 0.85 21.40 31.13
N LEU A 6 -0.16 22.27 31.15
CA LEU A 6 -1.56 21.87 31.39
C LEU A 6 -2.10 20.98 30.25
N SER A 7 -1.81 21.32 28.99
CA SER A 7 -2.18 20.48 27.84
C SER A 7 -1.49 19.12 27.85
N PHE A 8 -0.24 19.03 28.33
CA PHE A 8 0.48 17.76 28.46
C PHE A 8 -0.07 16.89 29.59
N VAL A 9 -0.43 17.50 30.74
CA VAL A 9 -1.07 16.79 31.86
C VAL A 9 -2.50 16.35 31.49
N LEU A 10 -3.25 17.17 30.73
CA LEU A 10 -4.58 16.82 30.24
C LEU A 10 -4.53 15.71 29.17
N LEU A 11 -3.50 15.69 28.32
CA LEU A 11 -3.25 14.60 27.37
C LEU A 11 -2.86 13.30 28.09
N LEU A 12 -2.07 13.38 29.17
CA LEU A 12 -1.71 12.23 30.01
C LEU A 12 -2.93 11.66 30.77
N THR A 13 -3.83 12.51 31.26
CA THR A 13 -5.07 12.07 31.90
C THR A 13 -6.11 11.57 30.89
N LEU A 14 -6.14 12.10 29.68
CA LEU A 14 -6.95 11.57 28.57
C LEU A 14 -6.38 10.24 28.03
N LEU A 15 -5.07 10.02 28.04
CA LEU A 15 -4.44 8.73 27.77
C LEU A 15 -4.80 7.70 28.86
N MET A 16 -4.77 8.10 30.14
CA MET A 16 -5.23 7.26 31.25
C MET A 16 -6.74 6.97 31.21
N ALA A 17 -7.55 7.88 30.65
CA ALA A 17 -8.99 7.69 30.46
C ALA A 17 -9.32 6.87 29.19
N GLY A 18 -8.55 6.99 28.13
CA GLY A 18 -8.66 6.20 26.89
C GLY A 18 -8.30 4.72 27.09
N VAL A 19 -7.44 4.42 28.08
CA VAL A 19 -7.19 3.05 28.54
C VAL A 19 -8.45 2.43 29.13
N ARG A 20 -9.39 3.18 29.75
CA ARG A 20 -10.63 2.61 30.31
C ARG A 20 -11.62 2.07 29.27
N ASN A 21 -11.64 2.60 28.05
CA ASN A 21 -12.63 2.23 27.02
C ASN A 21 -12.15 1.18 26.00
N SER A 22 -10.90 0.72 26.08
CA SER A 22 -10.32 -0.28 25.16
C SER A 22 -10.20 -1.70 25.77
N PHE A 23 -10.72 -1.91 26.99
CA PHE A 23 -10.71 -3.23 27.65
C PHE A 23 -11.75 -4.25 27.14
N ALA A 24 -12.56 -3.91 26.12
CA ALA A 24 -13.72 -4.71 25.75
C ALA A 24 -13.48 -5.83 24.72
N GLN A 25 -12.30 -5.95 24.09
CA GLN A 25 -12.09 -6.92 23.00
C GLN A 25 -10.67 -7.51 22.94
N TYR A 26 -10.22 -8.24 23.96
CA TYR A 26 -9.06 -9.15 23.82
C TYR A 26 -9.25 -10.39 24.70
N PRO A 27 -8.71 -11.57 24.32
CA PRO A 27 -8.87 -12.79 25.11
C PRO A 27 -8.19 -12.59 26.46
N THR A 28 -8.99 -12.35 27.48
CA THR A 28 -8.57 -12.46 28.86
C THR A 28 -8.16 -13.90 29.09
N SER A 29 -6.87 -14.19 29.25
CA SER A 29 -6.44 -15.48 29.79
C SER A 29 -6.87 -15.51 31.25
N LYS A 30 -8.14 -15.86 31.46
CA LYS A 30 -8.74 -16.18 32.74
C LYS A 30 -8.00 -17.39 33.33
N ILE A 31 -8.18 -17.63 34.63
CA ILE A 31 -7.90 -18.95 35.24
C ILE A 31 -8.28 -20.04 34.22
N PRO A 32 -7.42 -21.04 33.96
CA PRO A 32 -7.69 -22.01 32.92
C PRO A 32 -9.10 -22.58 33.03
N ASP A 33 -9.84 -22.73 31.92
CA ASP A 33 -11.23 -23.21 31.97
C ASP A 33 -11.37 -24.59 32.61
N SER A 34 -10.28 -25.36 32.67
CA SER A 34 -10.25 -26.66 33.35
C SER A 34 -10.22 -26.54 34.88
N TRP A 35 -9.90 -25.38 35.44
CA TRP A 35 -9.80 -25.17 36.88
C TRP A 35 -11.16 -24.79 37.46
N VAL A 36 -11.75 -25.74 38.18
CA VAL A 36 -13.03 -25.55 38.86
C VAL A 36 -12.77 -25.14 40.31
N ARG A 37 -13.34 -24.01 40.74
CA ARG A 37 -13.26 -23.55 42.14
C ARG A 37 -13.78 -24.62 43.09
N GLN A 38 -13.12 -24.80 44.22
CA GLN A 38 -13.62 -25.68 45.28
C GLN A 38 -14.84 -25.03 45.97
N GLU A 39 -15.82 -25.84 46.37
CA GLU A 39 -17.08 -25.37 46.99
C GLU A 39 -16.84 -24.55 48.28
N GLY A 40 -17.60 -23.47 48.46
CA GLY A 40 -17.74 -22.74 49.74
C GLY A 40 -16.68 -21.69 50.09
N ASP A 41 -16.36 -20.74 49.19
CA ASP A 41 -15.36 -19.68 49.43
C ASP A 41 -14.04 -20.20 50.04
N ALA A 42 -13.59 -21.39 49.59
CA ALA A 42 -12.41 -22.04 50.11
C ALA A 42 -11.15 -21.19 49.83
N LYS A 43 -10.73 -20.43 50.84
CA LYS A 43 -9.53 -19.58 50.83
C LYS A 43 -8.51 -20.11 51.81
N ALA A 44 -7.29 -20.37 51.34
CA ALA A 44 -6.16 -20.62 52.21
C ALA A 44 -5.42 -19.31 52.49
N GLU A 45 -4.84 -19.18 53.68
CA GLU A 45 -3.98 -18.04 54.03
C GLU A 45 -2.66 -18.55 54.60
N THR A 46 -1.54 -18.05 54.07
CA THR A 46 -0.19 -18.44 54.52
C THR A 46 0.80 -17.35 54.12
N ASN A 47 1.76 -17.04 55.00
CA ASN A 47 2.78 -16.00 54.78
C ASN A 47 2.19 -14.63 54.42
N GLY A 48 0.99 -14.31 54.92
CA GLY A 48 0.27 -13.08 54.59
C GLY A 48 -0.36 -13.04 53.20
N PHE A 49 -0.27 -14.11 52.41
CA PHE A 49 -0.95 -14.26 51.12
C PHE A 49 -2.25 -15.01 51.28
N LYS A 50 -3.28 -14.57 50.55
CA LYS A 50 -4.55 -15.28 50.39
C LYS A 50 -4.58 -15.99 49.05
N PHE A 51 -5.12 -17.21 49.05
CA PHE A 51 -5.15 -18.10 47.91
C PHE A 51 -6.57 -18.57 47.64
N GLU A 52 -6.98 -18.49 46.38
CA GLU A 52 -8.17 -19.18 45.87
C GLU A 52 -7.80 -20.62 45.49
N LEU A 53 -8.67 -21.58 45.84
CA LEU A 53 -8.41 -23.01 45.66
C LEU A 53 -9.24 -23.61 44.53
N TYR A 54 -8.59 -24.44 43.72
CA TYR A 54 -9.11 -25.01 42.49
C TYR A 54 -8.81 -26.51 42.40
N LYS A 55 -9.58 -27.20 41.58
CA LYS A 55 -9.24 -28.53 41.06
C LYS A 55 -9.16 -28.45 39.55
N ASP A 56 -8.01 -28.81 38.99
CA ASP A 56 -7.84 -28.92 37.55
C ASP A 56 -8.50 -30.21 37.06
N THR A 57 -9.57 -30.09 36.28
CA THR A 57 -10.34 -31.22 35.74
C THR A 57 -9.57 -32.04 34.72
N LYS A 58 -8.52 -31.48 34.09
CA LYS A 58 -7.69 -32.21 33.11
C LYS A 58 -6.64 -33.09 33.77
N THR A 59 -5.98 -32.59 34.80
CA THR A 59 -4.88 -33.27 35.48
C THR A 59 -5.29 -33.92 36.80
N ASN A 60 -6.51 -33.63 37.27
CA ASN A 60 -7.02 -33.97 38.60
C ASN A 60 -6.19 -33.36 39.76
N GLU A 61 -5.34 -32.37 39.47
CA GLU A 61 -4.45 -31.69 40.44
C GLU A 61 -5.21 -30.67 41.29
N LEU A 62 -4.93 -30.64 42.60
CA LEU A 62 -5.39 -29.57 43.49
C LEU A 62 -4.48 -28.35 43.37
N CYS A 63 -5.02 -27.25 42.85
CA CYS A 63 -4.29 -26.05 42.50
C CYS A 63 -4.67 -24.88 43.40
N ALA A 64 -3.73 -23.99 43.68
CA ALA A 64 -3.96 -22.73 44.38
C ALA A 64 -3.50 -21.55 43.51
N ALA A 65 -4.23 -20.44 43.58
CA ALA A 65 -3.87 -19.20 42.91
C ALA A 65 -3.84 -18.03 43.90
N VAL A 66 -2.79 -17.20 43.83
CA VAL A 66 -2.68 -16.02 44.71
C VAL A 66 -3.73 -14.97 44.34
N GLU A 67 -4.41 -14.45 45.35
CA GLU A 67 -5.47 -13.43 45.25
C GLU A 67 -5.00 -12.08 45.82
N SER A 68 -4.39 -12.06 47.00
CA SER A 68 -3.95 -10.84 47.68
C SER A 68 -2.81 -11.07 48.66
N TYR A 69 -2.20 -9.97 49.11
CA TYR A 69 -1.26 -9.92 50.23
C TYR A 69 -1.77 -8.96 51.31
N ASP A 70 -2.20 -9.53 52.43
CA ASP A 70 -2.71 -8.79 53.60
C ASP A 70 -1.73 -8.77 54.77
N GLY A 71 -0.58 -9.44 54.63
CA GLY A 71 0.49 -9.47 55.64
C GLY A 71 1.09 -8.10 56.00
N PRO A 72 1.96 -8.04 57.03
CA PRO A 72 2.63 -6.81 57.43
C PRO A 72 3.63 -6.33 56.37
N ALA A 73 4.12 -5.10 56.51
CA ALA A 73 5.24 -4.62 55.70
C ALA A 73 6.49 -5.47 55.98
N THR A 74 7.16 -5.95 54.94
CA THR A 74 8.32 -6.84 55.01
C THR A 74 9.33 -6.50 53.93
N GLU A 75 10.61 -6.79 54.15
CA GLU A 75 11.62 -6.62 53.11
C GLU A 75 11.41 -7.62 51.95
N THR A 76 11.04 -8.86 52.28
CA THR A 76 10.80 -9.94 51.29
C THR A 76 9.50 -10.67 51.58
N ALA A 77 8.63 -10.76 50.58
CA ALA A 77 7.44 -11.60 50.60
C ALA A 77 7.67 -12.88 49.77
N LYS A 78 7.43 -14.04 50.37
CA LYS A 78 7.66 -15.35 49.75
C LYS A 78 6.36 -16.13 49.61
N ILE A 79 5.95 -16.36 48.37
CA ILE A 79 4.82 -17.23 48.05
C ILE A 79 5.30 -18.70 48.15
N PRO A 80 4.63 -19.56 48.93
CA PRO A 80 5.01 -20.97 49.08
C PRO A 80 4.70 -21.78 47.81
N GLU A 81 5.39 -22.90 47.63
CA GLU A 81 5.13 -23.86 46.53
C GLU A 81 3.78 -24.60 46.72
N LYS A 82 3.35 -24.77 47.97
CA LYS A 82 2.10 -25.48 48.34
C LYS A 82 1.44 -24.80 49.53
N VAL A 83 0.11 -24.84 49.58
CA VAL A 83 -0.71 -24.41 50.72
C VAL A 83 -1.60 -25.55 51.19
N SER A 84 -1.88 -25.60 52.48
CA SER A 84 -2.75 -26.63 53.07
C SER A 84 -4.10 -26.02 53.47
N TYR A 85 -5.19 -26.70 53.13
CA TYR A 85 -6.55 -26.32 53.53
C TYR A 85 -7.38 -27.59 53.77
N ASN A 86 -8.06 -27.69 54.92
CA ASN A 86 -8.84 -28.86 55.33
C ASN A 86 -8.12 -30.21 55.13
N GLY A 87 -6.86 -30.29 55.55
CA GLY A 87 -6.03 -31.51 55.44
C GLY A 87 -5.54 -31.86 54.03
N LYS A 88 -5.98 -31.14 52.99
CA LYS A 88 -5.52 -31.30 51.60
C LYS A 88 -4.40 -30.31 51.28
N LYS A 89 -3.47 -30.72 50.41
CA LYS A 89 -2.38 -29.88 49.90
C LYS A 89 -2.69 -29.43 48.49
N TYR A 90 -2.64 -28.12 48.25
CA TYR A 90 -2.82 -27.48 46.96
C TYR A 90 -1.50 -26.92 46.47
N ILE A 91 -1.15 -27.16 45.21
CA ILE A 91 0.08 -26.66 44.59
C ILE A 91 -0.17 -25.24 44.08
N VAL A 92 0.70 -24.29 44.41
CA VAL A 92 0.55 -22.91 43.94
C VAL A 92 0.98 -22.86 42.47
N ARG A 93 -0.01 -22.74 41.59
CA ARG A 93 0.15 -22.83 40.13
C ARG A 93 -0.12 -21.50 39.42
N GLY A 94 -0.77 -20.56 40.09
CA GLY A 94 -1.17 -19.28 39.50
C GLY A 94 -1.02 -18.06 40.42
N VAL A 95 -0.86 -16.90 39.80
CA VAL A 95 -1.16 -15.59 40.42
C VAL A 95 -2.26 -14.97 39.57
N VAL A 96 -3.38 -14.58 40.18
CA VAL A 96 -4.52 -13.94 39.48
C VAL A 96 -4.57 -12.44 39.78
N GLY A 97 -4.13 -12.08 40.98
CA GLY A 97 -3.92 -10.72 41.43
C GLY A 97 -3.08 -10.73 42.70
N ILE A 98 -2.36 -9.64 42.97
CA ILE A 98 -1.82 -9.37 44.29
C ILE A 98 -2.25 -7.96 44.64
N TRP A 99 -3.24 -7.82 45.52
CA TRP A 99 -3.59 -6.57 46.17
C TRP A 99 -2.70 -6.37 47.41
N GLY A 100 -2.43 -5.13 47.83
CA GLY A 100 -1.56 -4.86 49.01
C GLY A 100 -0.05 -4.76 48.71
N THR A 101 0.32 -4.52 47.45
CA THR A 101 1.70 -4.57 46.92
C THR A 101 2.64 -3.46 47.38
N ARG A 102 2.18 -2.51 48.19
CA ARG A 102 2.99 -1.42 48.77
C ARG A 102 3.76 -1.82 50.02
N LYS A 103 3.70 -3.10 50.39
CA LYS A 103 4.19 -3.61 51.68
C LYS A 103 5.51 -4.36 51.60
N PHE A 104 6.03 -4.66 50.41
CA PHE A 104 7.30 -5.39 50.28
C PHE A 104 8.14 -4.98 49.09
N LYS A 105 9.47 -5.03 49.25
CA LYS A 105 10.43 -4.66 48.20
C LYS A 105 10.84 -5.83 47.32
N ASN A 106 10.87 -7.05 47.87
CA ASN A 106 11.32 -8.23 47.13
C ASN A 106 10.21 -9.29 47.10
N LEU A 107 9.89 -9.81 45.91
CA LEU A 107 8.90 -10.87 45.73
C LEU A 107 9.58 -12.17 45.29
N LYS A 108 9.40 -13.24 46.07
CA LYS A 108 9.83 -14.60 45.69
C LYS A 108 8.62 -15.43 45.30
N LEU A 109 8.55 -15.79 44.01
CA LEU A 109 7.53 -16.65 43.42
C LEU A 109 7.95 -18.13 43.52
N PRO A 110 6.98 -19.05 43.59
CA PRO A 110 7.26 -20.48 43.60
C PRO A 110 7.68 -20.97 42.20
N SER A 111 8.56 -21.96 42.16
CA SER A 111 8.98 -22.60 40.92
C SER A 111 7.84 -23.38 40.24
N THR A 112 6.82 -23.82 41.00
CA THR A 112 5.64 -24.51 40.48
C THR A 112 4.67 -23.62 39.69
N LEU A 113 4.89 -22.30 39.67
CA LEU A 113 4.00 -21.35 39.01
C LEU A 113 3.95 -21.61 37.49
N ARG A 114 2.75 -21.77 36.92
CA ARG A 114 2.56 -21.97 35.48
C ARG A 114 2.11 -20.70 34.75
N PHE A 115 1.41 -19.82 35.45
CA PHE A 115 0.97 -18.55 34.90
C PHE A 115 0.98 -17.45 35.95
N TYR A 116 1.25 -16.22 35.50
CA TYR A 116 1.13 -15.02 36.29
C TYR A 116 0.20 -14.06 35.55
N PHE A 117 -1.02 -13.87 36.03
CA PHE A 117 -2.01 -12.98 35.45
C PHE A 117 -2.27 -11.81 36.40
N GLN A 118 -2.46 -10.62 35.83
CA GLN A 118 -3.01 -9.50 36.57
C GLN A 118 -4.02 -8.76 35.72
N THR A 119 -5.25 -8.65 36.22
CA THR A 119 -6.31 -7.89 35.55
C THR A 119 -6.16 -6.39 35.78
N VAL A 120 -5.45 -6.00 36.83
CA VAL A 120 -5.07 -4.63 37.19
C VAL A 120 -3.60 -4.66 37.55
N GLY A 121 -2.78 -3.78 36.94
CA GLY A 121 -1.33 -3.85 37.09
C GLY A 121 -0.82 -3.83 38.52
N PHE A 122 0.30 -4.51 38.77
CA PHE A 122 0.91 -4.68 40.10
C PHE A 122 1.07 -3.38 40.86
N GLY A 123 1.45 -2.31 40.15
CA GLY A 123 1.37 -0.92 40.62
C GLY A 123 2.14 -0.68 41.92
N SER A 124 3.14 -1.50 42.23
CA SER A 124 3.87 -1.40 43.49
C SER A 124 4.85 -0.25 43.43
N SER A 125 4.65 0.75 44.28
CA SER A 125 5.58 1.86 44.43
C SER A 125 6.86 1.50 45.19
N VAL A 126 7.03 0.26 45.66
CA VAL A 126 8.16 -0.16 46.50
C VAL A 126 8.88 -1.41 46.01
N LEU A 127 8.29 -2.19 45.10
CA LEU A 127 8.91 -3.41 44.57
C LEU A 127 10.22 -3.08 43.83
N GLU A 128 11.30 -3.71 44.24
CA GLU A 128 12.66 -3.58 43.69
C GLU A 128 13.13 -4.82 42.93
N THR A 129 12.74 -6.03 43.39
CA THR A 129 13.18 -7.31 42.78
C THR A 129 12.08 -8.37 42.75
N VAL A 130 12.15 -9.24 41.74
CA VAL A 130 11.31 -10.43 41.58
C VAL A 130 12.19 -11.63 41.29
N ASP A 131 12.02 -12.70 42.05
CA ASP A 131 12.68 -14.00 41.87
C ASP A 131 11.61 -15.05 41.51
N PHE A 132 11.74 -15.64 40.32
CA PHE A 132 10.80 -16.66 39.81
C PHE A 132 11.13 -18.09 40.27
N GLY A 133 12.18 -18.26 41.07
CA GLY A 133 12.69 -19.56 41.49
C GLY A 133 13.52 -20.25 40.40
N LYS A 134 14.43 -21.13 40.83
CA LYS A 134 15.21 -21.98 39.91
C LYS A 134 14.27 -22.98 39.22
N ASN A 135 14.48 -23.21 37.92
CA ASN A 135 13.69 -24.14 37.11
C ASN A 135 12.18 -23.84 37.13
N SER A 136 11.82 -22.55 37.08
CA SER A 136 10.41 -22.12 37.02
C SER A 136 9.63 -22.84 35.92
N GLU A 137 8.40 -23.24 36.21
CA GLU A 137 7.44 -23.81 35.25
C GLU A 137 6.63 -22.72 34.51
N LEU A 138 6.94 -21.43 34.72
CA LEU A 138 6.12 -20.32 34.26
C LEU A 138 6.08 -20.26 32.73
N LYS A 139 4.89 -20.37 32.14
CA LYS A 139 4.69 -20.34 30.68
C LYS A 139 4.35 -18.96 30.13
N THR A 140 3.60 -18.17 30.90
CA THR A 140 3.11 -16.87 30.45
C THR A 140 3.26 -15.84 31.55
N LEU A 141 3.85 -14.71 31.20
CA LEU A 141 3.77 -13.49 31.99
C LEU A 141 2.62 -12.64 31.42
N GLY A 142 1.53 -12.52 32.17
CA GLY A 142 0.27 -11.95 31.72
C GLY A 142 0.29 -10.44 31.48
N LYS A 143 -0.81 -9.95 30.92
CA LYS A 143 -1.07 -8.51 30.74
C LYS A 143 -0.85 -7.76 32.06
N MET A 144 -0.16 -6.62 32.00
CA MET A 144 0.09 -5.72 33.14
C MET A 144 0.81 -6.33 34.36
N ALA A 145 1.45 -7.51 34.25
CA ALA A 145 1.98 -8.29 35.37
C ALA A 145 2.83 -7.51 36.39
N PHE A 146 3.61 -6.53 35.95
CA PHE A 146 4.44 -5.63 36.76
C PHE A 146 4.27 -4.16 36.34
N MET A 147 3.15 -3.80 35.72
CA MET A 147 2.89 -2.42 35.29
C MET A 147 3.02 -1.45 36.47
N ASN A 148 3.68 -0.32 36.23
CA ASN A 148 3.95 0.78 37.15
C ASN A 148 4.63 0.32 38.45
N CYS A 149 5.66 -0.51 38.33
CA CYS A 149 6.61 -0.77 39.41
C CYS A 149 7.86 0.12 39.23
N PRO A 150 7.84 1.41 39.60
CA PRO A 150 8.88 2.37 39.25
C PRO A 150 10.24 2.06 39.87
N ASN A 151 10.29 1.25 40.94
CA ASN A 151 11.53 0.89 41.64
C ASN A 151 12.10 -0.46 41.21
N LEU A 152 11.42 -1.22 40.34
CA LEU A 152 11.91 -2.52 39.86
C LEU A 152 13.21 -2.31 39.08
N LYS A 153 14.34 -2.84 39.59
CA LYS A 153 15.68 -2.51 39.08
C LYS A 153 16.12 -3.40 37.92
N TRP A 154 15.74 -4.67 37.93
CA TRP A 154 15.99 -5.62 36.86
C TRP A 154 14.93 -6.72 36.88
N ILE A 155 14.83 -7.45 35.77
CA ILE A 155 14.01 -8.65 35.69
C ILE A 155 14.75 -9.75 34.93
N THR A 156 14.63 -10.98 35.40
CA THR A 156 15.08 -12.19 34.69
C THR A 156 13.87 -13.09 34.46
N VAL A 157 13.27 -12.95 33.29
CA VAL A 157 12.08 -13.71 32.89
C VAL A 157 12.51 -15.16 32.58
N PRO A 158 11.96 -16.19 33.26
CA PRO A 158 12.40 -17.59 33.12
C PRO A 158 12.39 -18.11 31.69
N THR A 159 13.34 -18.98 31.35
CA THR A 159 13.43 -19.62 30.02
C THR A 159 12.22 -20.48 29.64
N SER A 160 11.36 -20.80 30.60
CA SER A 160 10.10 -21.51 30.39
C SER A 160 8.99 -20.62 29.80
N VAL A 161 9.16 -19.29 29.83
CA VAL A 161 8.16 -18.32 29.41
C VAL A 161 8.16 -18.17 27.89
N ASP A 162 7.02 -18.46 27.28
CA ASP A 162 6.79 -18.35 25.83
C ASP A 162 6.20 -16.98 25.45
N SER A 163 5.49 -16.30 26.37
CA SER A 163 4.78 -15.06 26.08
C SER A 163 4.85 -14.05 27.22
N ILE A 164 5.15 -12.80 26.86
CA ILE A 164 5.10 -11.62 27.70
C ILE A 164 3.92 -10.76 27.22
N GLY A 165 2.98 -10.49 28.13
CA GLY A 165 1.73 -9.82 27.83
C GLY A 165 1.88 -8.30 27.60
N GLU A 166 0.82 -7.74 27.04
CA GLU A 166 0.66 -6.29 26.86
C GLU A 166 0.87 -5.54 28.18
N LEU A 167 1.58 -4.40 28.15
CA LEU A 167 1.85 -3.56 29.33
C LEU A 167 2.58 -4.25 30.50
N ALA A 168 3.16 -5.45 30.31
CA ALA A 168 3.69 -6.27 31.41
C ALA A 168 4.68 -5.52 32.33
N PHE A 169 5.53 -4.64 31.81
CA PHE A 169 6.49 -3.83 32.54
C PHE A 169 6.33 -2.33 32.28
N TYR A 170 5.16 -1.90 31.78
CA TYR A 170 4.91 -0.49 31.47
C TYR A 170 5.23 0.39 32.68
N GLY A 171 6.03 1.44 32.49
CA GLY A 171 6.36 2.40 33.55
C GLY A 171 7.30 1.87 34.65
N CYS A 172 8.02 0.77 34.43
CA CYS A 172 9.12 0.33 35.30
C CYS A 172 10.35 1.23 35.15
N LYS A 173 10.26 2.46 35.66
CA LYS A 173 11.21 3.57 35.41
C LYS A 173 12.64 3.32 35.88
N SER A 174 12.86 2.49 36.91
CA SER A 174 14.21 2.16 37.42
C SER A 174 14.80 0.89 36.82
N MET A 175 14.09 0.21 35.91
CA MET A 175 14.57 -1.06 35.35
C MET A 175 15.75 -0.78 34.42
N VAL A 176 16.93 -1.29 34.75
CA VAL A 176 18.17 -1.08 33.97
C VAL A 176 18.36 -2.20 32.94
N ILE A 177 18.03 -3.44 33.31
CA ILE A 177 18.22 -4.63 32.49
C ILE A 177 16.93 -5.46 32.48
N ALA A 178 16.50 -5.88 31.30
CA ALA A 178 15.48 -6.91 31.12
C ALA A 178 16.12 -8.15 30.45
N ALA A 179 16.27 -9.24 31.19
CA ALA A 179 16.74 -10.52 30.66
C ALA A 179 15.55 -11.38 30.25
N LEU A 180 15.37 -11.56 28.93
CA LEU A 180 14.26 -12.25 28.28
C LEU A 180 14.67 -13.62 27.73
N PRO A 181 13.74 -14.59 27.65
CA PRO A 181 14.03 -15.93 27.15
C PRO A 181 14.47 -15.91 25.69
N LEU A 182 15.50 -16.67 25.35
CA LEU A 182 16.01 -16.81 23.98
C LEU A 182 14.92 -17.31 23.00
N LEU A 183 14.04 -18.20 23.48
CA LEU A 183 13.00 -18.85 22.67
C LEU A 183 11.60 -18.23 22.87
N VAL A 184 11.52 -16.99 23.36
CA VAL A 184 10.23 -16.32 23.54
C VAL A 184 9.51 -16.19 22.19
N LYS A 185 8.21 -16.46 22.19
CA LYS A 185 7.36 -16.44 20.99
C LYS A 185 6.69 -15.08 20.80
N HIS A 186 6.36 -14.41 21.90
CA HIS A 186 5.58 -13.17 21.86
C HIS A 186 5.97 -12.18 22.97
N ILE A 187 6.07 -10.90 22.59
CA ILE A 187 6.17 -9.76 23.52
C ILE A 187 5.11 -8.76 23.09
N GLY A 188 4.13 -8.50 23.95
CA GLY A 188 2.95 -7.72 23.61
C GLY A 188 3.18 -6.21 23.53
N ALA A 189 2.18 -5.51 22.98
CA ALA A 189 2.20 -4.06 22.85
C ALA A 189 2.44 -3.35 24.19
N ASN A 190 3.18 -2.25 24.14
CA ASN A 190 3.55 -1.44 25.32
C ASN A 190 4.28 -2.20 26.45
N ALA A 191 4.78 -3.43 26.25
CA ALA A 191 5.31 -4.26 27.34
C ALA A 191 6.41 -3.57 28.15
N PHE A 192 7.26 -2.76 27.54
CA PHE A 192 8.36 -2.01 28.18
C PHE A 192 8.21 -0.48 28.01
N ALA A 193 7.04 0.01 27.61
CA ALA A 193 6.85 1.44 27.41
C ALA A 193 7.05 2.23 28.72
N GLY A 194 7.78 3.34 28.66
CA GLY A 194 8.09 4.18 29.81
C GLY A 194 9.16 3.62 30.75
N CYS A 195 9.87 2.55 30.39
CA CYS A 195 11.05 2.05 31.12
C CYS A 195 12.26 2.95 30.87
N THR A 196 12.23 4.18 31.39
CA THR A 196 13.19 5.24 31.08
C THR A 196 14.64 4.94 31.45
N SER A 197 14.89 4.02 32.39
CA SER A 197 16.25 3.58 32.77
C SER A 197 16.72 2.32 32.05
N LEU A 198 15.90 1.70 31.20
CA LEU A 198 16.23 0.43 30.53
C LEU A 198 17.36 0.69 29.55
N ARG A 199 18.54 0.14 29.86
CA ARG A 199 19.76 0.32 29.04
C ARG A 199 19.96 -0.83 28.06
N GLU A 200 19.50 -2.02 28.44
CA GLU A 200 19.81 -3.26 27.74
C GLU A 200 18.67 -4.29 27.89
N VAL A 201 18.31 -4.90 26.75
CA VAL A 201 17.50 -6.12 26.70
C VAL A 201 18.46 -7.27 26.40
N LYS A 202 18.57 -8.23 27.34
CA LYS A 202 19.43 -9.41 27.21
C LYS A 202 18.61 -10.62 26.83
N TRP A 203 19.11 -11.46 25.95
CA TRP A 203 18.53 -12.78 25.66
C TRP A 203 19.29 -13.85 26.45
N TRP A 204 18.58 -14.78 27.08
CA TRP A 204 19.22 -15.84 27.86
C TRP A 204 18.47 -17.18 27.75
N GLY A 205 19.21 -18.26 27.97
CA GLY A 205 18.77 -19.62 27.70
C GLY A 205 19.68 -20.30 26.68
N LEU A 206 19.40 -21.57 26.39
CA LEU A 206 20.15 -22.36 25.41
C LEU A 206 19.20 -22.79 24.29
N GLU A 207 19.72 -22.82 23.07
CA GLU A 207 19.05 -23.50 21.97
C GLU A 207 18.95 -25.01 22.25
N PRO A 208 17.88 -25.70 21.81
CA PRO A 208 17.80 -27.14 21.92
C PRO A 208 18.94 -27.80 21.14
N LYS A 209 19.60 -28.80 21.72
CA LYS A 209 20.74 -29.52 21.08
C LYS A 209 20.40 -30.17 19.72
N GLY A 210 19.11 -30.38 19.44
CA GLY A 210 18.62 -30.93 18.16
C GLY A 210 18.19 -29.88 17.14
N GLY A 211 18.37 -28.59 17.44
CA GLY A 211 17.81 -27.49 16.65
C GLY A 211 16.32 -27.27 16.88
N LEU A 212 15.74 -26.36 16.11
CA LEU A 212 14.33 -26.01 16.12
C LEU A 212 13.68 -26.49 14.81
N SER A 213 12.45 -27.03 14.90
CA SER A 213 11.63 -27.32 13.72
C SER A 213 11.21 -26.04 12.99
N GLN A 214 10.77 -26.14 11.74
CA GLN A 214 10.31 -24.97 10.97
C GLN A 214 9.09 -24.27 11.58
N GLU A 215 8.22 -25.02 12.27
CA GLU A 215 7.07 -24.45 12.98
C GLU A 215 7.52 -23.68 14.23
N GLU A 216 8.40 -24.28 15.04
CA GLU A 216 8.99 -23.60 16.21
C GLU A 216 9.75 -22.37 15.79
N LEU A 217 10.52 -22.48 14.70
CA LEU A 217 11.16 -21.38 14.03
C LEU A 217 10.09 -20.31 13.72
N GLY A 218 9.09 -20.60 12.90
CA GLY A 218 8.05 -19.64 12.51
C GLY A 218 7.31 -18.93 13.65
N ALA A 219 7.25 -19.55 14.84
CA ALA A 219 6.58 -19.05 16.03
C ALA A 219 7.44 -18.13 16.93
N LEU A 220 8.76 -18.09 16.76
CA LEU A 220 9.63 -17.24 17.58
C LEU A 220 9.36 -15.75 17.37
N TYR A 221 9.66 -14.97 18.41
CA TYR A 221 9.58 -13.52 18.38
C TYR A 221 10.37 -12.93 17.21
N LYS A 222 9.64 -12.29 16.31
CA LYS A 222 10.17 -11.74 15.04
C LYS A 222 9.67 -10.34 14.71
N ASN A 223 8.68 -9.83 15.45
CA ASN A 223 8.12 -8.50 15.24
C ASN A 223 8.14 -7.72 16.56
N VAL A 224 8.45 -6.44 16.48
CA VAL A 224 8.26 -5.54 17.63
C VAL A 224 6.85 -4.99 17.55
N GLU A 225 6.01 -5.32 18.53
CA GLU A 225 4.62 -4.84 18.58
C GLU A 225 4.54 -3.33 18.86
N GLU A 226 3.36 -2.76 18.64
CA GLU A 226 3.08 -1.33 18.85
C GLU A 226 3.57 -0.85 20.24
N ARG A 227 4.32 0.26 20.24
CA ARG A 227 4.82 0.94 21.44
C ARG A 227 5.65 0.08 22.40
N THR A 228 6.13 -1.10 22.00
CA THR A 228 6.78 -2.07 22.92
C THR A 228 7.86 -1.43 23.80
N PHE A 229 8.73 -0.59 23.24
CA PHE A 229 9.83 0.11 23.92
C PHE A 229 9.66 1.63 23.94
N GLU A 230 8.45 2.15 23.72
CA GLU A 230 8.19 3.60 23.70
C GLU A 230 8.78 4.30 24.94
N GLY A 231 9.58 5.35 24.73
CA GLY A 231 10.14 6.15 25.81
C GLY A 231 11.21 5.45 26.65
N CYS A 232 11.77 4.32 26.19
CA CYS A 232 12.96 3.72 26.78
C CYS A 232 14.20 4.57 26.45
N SER A 233 14.27 5.78 27.02
CA SER A 233 15.23 6.82 26.66
C SER A 233 16.68 6.49 27.02
N SER A 234 16.92 5.51 27.90
CA SER A 234 18.27 5.01 28.21
C SER A 234 18.72 3.82 27.35
N LEU A 235 17.85 3.26 26.51
CA LEU A 235 18.14 2.06 25.72
C LEU A 235 19.18 2.43 24.67
N THR A 236 20.33 1.76 24.67
CA THR A 236 21.46 2.10 23.78
C THR A 236 21.51 1.22 22.53
N SER A 237 21.06 -0.02 22.66
CA SER A 237 20.97 -0.95 21.55
C SER A 237 19.83 -1.92 21.75
N PHE A 238 19.26 -2.40 20.65
CA PHE A 238 18.32 -3.51 20.64
C PHE A 238 18.82 -4.54 19.64
N THR A 239 18.96 -5.79 20.08
CA THR A 239 19.30 -6.92 19.22
C THR A 239 18.14 -7.89 19.30
N PHE A 240 17.71 -8.46 18.17
CA PHE A 240 16.76 -9.58 18.19
C PHE A 240 17.40 -10.84 18.80
N PRO A 241 16.63 -11.86 19.22
CA PRO A 241 17.19 -13.10 19.77
C PRO A 241 18.22 -13.70 18.78
N PRO A 242 19.48 -13.91 19.20
CA PRO A 242 20.53 -14.42 18.31
C PRO A 242 20.40 -15.94 18.18
N ILE A 243 19.59 -16.40 17.21
CA ILE A 243 19.30 -17.82 17.00
C ILE A 243 20.06 -18.32 15.77
N SER A 244 20.93 -19.32 15.97
CA SER A 244 21.92 -19.80 15.02
C SER A 244 21.35 -20.38 13.72
N GLN A 245 20.10 -20.87 13.75
CA GLN A 245 19.44 -21.58 12.65
C GLN A 245 18.48 -20.69 11.83
N VAL A 246 18.39 -19.39 12.13
CA VAL A 246 17.41 -18.51 11.50
C VAL A 246 18.01 -17.87 10.26
N GLU A 247 17.93 -18.60 9.15
CA GLU A 247 18.14 -18.04 7.82
C GLU A 247 16.85 -17.33 7.35
N PHE A 248 16.97 -16.04 7.02
CA PHE A 248 16.00 -15.22 6.28
C PHE A 248 14.60 -15.09 6.90
N ARG A 249 14.48 -14.32 7.98
CA ARG A 249 13.18 -13.85 8.46
C ARG A 249 12.95 -12.39 8.17
N ARG A 250 11.70 -12.08 7.85
CA ARG A 250 11.20 -10.70 7.82
C ARG A 250 10.84 -10.27 9.22
N VAL A 251 11.35 -9.11 9.60
CA VAL A 251 11.07 -8.45 10.88
C VAL A 251 10.25 -7.20 10.59
N ASN A 252 9.09 -7.08 11.24
CA ASN A 252 8.30 -5.85 11.22
C ASN A 252 8.49 -5.08 12.52
N ILE A 253 8.61 -3.76 12.40
CA ILE A 253 8.68 -2.83 13.53
C ILE A 253 7.38 -2.06 13.58
N GLY A 254 6.59 -2.33 14.62
CA GLY A 254 5.25 -1.78 14.81
C GLY A 254 5.25 -0.29 15.16
N LYS A 255 4.05 0.29 15.10
CA LYS A 255 3.80 1.71 15.36
C LYS A 255 4.40 2.17 16.68
N CYS A 256 5.11 3.30 16.67
CA CYS A 256 5.74 3.88 17.86
C CYS A 256 6.66 2.93 18.66
N ALA A 257 7.09 1.79 18.11
CA ALA A 257 7.77 0.72 18.85
C ALA A 257 8.96 1.20 19.70
N PHE A 258 9.75 2.13 19.18
CA PHE A 258 10.90 2.78 19.83
C PHE A 258 10.75 4.31 19.87
N TRP A 259 9.52 4.83 19.81
CA TRP A 259 9.30 6.28 19.85
C TRP A 259 9.96 6.88 21.09
N ASN A 260 10.75 7.94 20.90
CA ASN A 260 11.50 8.64 21.96
C ASN A 260 12.53 7.77 22.73
N CYS A 261 13.08 6.73 22.10
CA CYS A 261 14.30 6.05 22.55
C CYS A 261 15.54 6.89 22.19
N ALA A 262 15.70 8.06 22.83
CA ALA A 262 16.66 9.08 22.42
C ALA A 262 18.13 8.62 22.34
N ASN A 263 18.55 7.68 23.20
CA ASN A 263 19.92 7.15 23.24
C ASN A 263 20.11 5.86 22.42
N LEU A 264 19.09 5.38 21.70
CA LEU A 264 19.17 4.15 20.91
C LEU A 264 20.09 4.39 19.73
N GLN A 265 21.24 3.72 19.71
CA GLN A 265 22.26 3.89 18.68
C GLN A 265 22.15 2.86 17.57
N ASN A 266 21.80 1.62 17.91
CA ASN A 266 21.82 0.51 16.97
C ASN A 266 20.64 -0.44 17.19
N VAL A 267 20.02 -0.85 16.09
CA VAL A 267 19.06 -1.97 16.06
C VAL A 267 19.65 -3.07 15.18
N ASN A 268 19.87 -4.25 15.75
CA ASN A 268 20.45 -5.39 15.06
C ASN A 268 19.40 -6.50 14.89
N VAL A 269 19.05 -6.79 13.65
CA VAL A 269 18.10 -7.85 13.28
C VAL A 269 18.78 -9.18 12.95
N GLY A 270 20.12 -9.27 13.09
CA GLY A 270 20.90 -10.47 12.79
C GLY A 270 20.87 -10.83 11.30
N HIS A 271 20.68 -12.10 10.98
CA HIS A 271 20.52 -12.60 9.60
C HIS A 271 19.10 -12.35 9.01
N SER A 272 18.33 -11.45 9.61
CA SER A 272 16.97 -11.10 9.17
C SER A 272 16.95 -9.87 8.26
N VAL A 273 15.86 -9.70 7.53
CA VAL A 273 15.57 -8.50 6.74
C VAL A 273 14.47 -7.67 7.40
N ILE A 274 14.60 -6.35 7.38
CA ILE A 274 13.55 -5.45 7.83
C ILE A 274 12.48 -5.41 6.74
N GLY A 275 11.25 -5.79 7.10
CA GLY A 275 10.08 -5.73 6.24
C GLY A 275 9.43 -4.36 6.30
N ARG A 276 8.46 -4.20 7.21
CA ARG A 276 7.73 -2.94 7.42
C ARG A 276 8.27 -2.17 8.62
N VAL A 277 8.39 -0.86 8.48
CA VAL A 277 8.57 0.07 9.59
C VAL A 277 7.35 0.95 9.66
N GLU A 278 6.51 0.76 10.67
CA GLU A 278 5.25 1.48 10.81
C GLU A 278 5.43 2.90 11.35
N ASP A 279 4.32 3.63 11.44
CA ASP A 279 4.28 5.04 11.82
C ASP A 279 5.05 5.32 13.12
N SER A 280 5.92 6.33 13.07
CA SER A 280 6.67 6.84 14.23
C SER A 280 7.52 5.80 14.97
N ALA A 281 7.79 4.64 14.38
CA ALA A 281 8.50 3.52 15.01
C ALA A 281 9.80 3.94 15.71
N PHE A 282 10.61 4.79 15.08
CA PHE A 282 11.87 5.32 15.59
C PHE A 282 11.87 6.84 15.76
N SER A 283 10.70 7.49 15.77
CA SER A 283 10.63 8.95 15.89
C SER A 283 11.30 9.42 17.19
N ASN A 284 12.13 10.47 17.10
CA ASN A 284 12.98 11.00 18.17
C ASN A 284 14.01 10.01 18.74
N CYS A 285 14.41 8.96 17.99
CA CYS A 285 15.62 8.19 18.29
C CYS A 285 16.88 8.97 17.82
N LYS A 286 17.20 10.05 18.54
CA LYS A 286 18.18 11.04 18.11
C LYS A 286 19.57 10.47 17.86
N ASP A 287 19.99 9.49 18.65
CA ASP A 287 21.29 8.85 18.54
C ASP A 287 21.34 7.65 17.57
N LEU A 288 20.23 7.31 16.91
CA LEU A 288 20.15 6.15 16.02
C LEU A 288 21.07 6.34 14.83
N ARG A 289 22.07 5.45 14.70
CA ARG A 289 23.07 5.48 13.63
C ARG A 289 22.81 4.43 12.58
N THR A 290 22.50 3.20 13.01
CA THR A 290 22.41 2.05 12.11
C THR A 290 21.27 1.12 12.47
N LEU A 291 20.64 0.60 11.42
CA LEU A 291 19.82 -0.60 11.47
C LEU A 291 20.61 -1.67 10.69
N LYS A 292 21.14 -2.67 11.40
CA LYS A 292 22.04 -3.69 10.83
C LYS A 292 21.34 -5.03 10.68
N GLY A 293 21.53 -5.65 9.52
CA GLY A 293 21.33 -7.08 9.26
C GLY A 293 22.42 -7.59 8.31
N ASP A 294 22.63 -8.91 8.24
CA ASP A 294 23.60 -9.50 7.31
C ASP A 294 23.00 -9.58 5.90
N PHE A 295 23.51 -8.72 5.00
CA PHE A 295 22.95 -8.48 3.67
C PHE A 295 23.83 -9.01 2.53
N GLU A 296 24.45 -10.19 2.68
CA GLU A 296 25.39 -10.67 1.64
C GLU A 296 24.74 -11.09 0.31
N TRP A 297 23.41 -11.22 0.22
CA TRP A 297 22.77 -11.47 -1.07
C TRP A 297 21.30 -11.05 -1.10
N MET A 298 20.98 -9.91 -1.71
CA MET A 298 19.61 -9.60 -2.11
C MET A 298 19.54 -9.46 -3.63
N LYS A 299 19.31 -10.61 -4.29
CA LYS A 299 18.96 -10.73 -5.72
C LYS A 299 17.59 -11.37 -5.98
N ASP A 300 16.84 -11.75 -4.94
CA ASP A 300 15.53 -12.37 -5.15
C ASP A 300 14.41 -11.32 -5.21
N LYS A 301 14.25 -10.74 -6.40
CA LYS A 301 13.22 -9.74 -6.77
C LYS A 301 11.79 -10.31 -6.83
N ASN A 302 11.57 -11.54 -6.36
CA ASN A 302 10.38 -12.34 -6.70
C ASN A 302 9.33 -12.47 -5.59
N VAL A 303 9.39 -11.64 -4.53
CA VAL A 303 8.33 -11.62 -3.52
C VAL A 303 7.77 -10.21 -3.38
N ALA A 304 6.75 -9.90 -4.21
CA ALA A 304 5.97 -8.66 -4.13
C ALA A 304 5.25 -8.57 -2.77
N ILE A 305 5.78 -7.75 -1.87
CA ILE A 305 5.23 -7.50 -0.54
C ILE A 305 5.35 -6.00 -0.29
N ASP A 306 4.25 -5.37 0.15
CA ASP A 306 4.19 -3.96 0.52
C ASP A 306 5.22 -3.65 1.62
N ASN A 307 6.39 -3.17 1.21
CA ASN A 307 7.44 -2.67 2.08
C ASN A 307 7.31 -1.16 2.10
N TYR A 308 6.85 -0.61 3.21
CA TYR A 308 6.71 0.83 3.37
C TYR A 308 7.39 1.32 4.64
N ILE A 309 7.73 2.59 4.61
CA ILE A 309 8.25 3.35 5.75
C ILE A 309 7.15 4.33 6.15
N GLY A 310 6.54 4.06 7.29
CA GLY A 310 5.36 4.75 7.81
C GLY A 310 5.60 6.22 8.12
N GLU A 311 4.51 6.91 8.42
CA GLU A 311 4.55 8.35 8.69
C GLU A 311 5.44 8.63 9.91
N TYR A 312 6.37 9.58 9.79
CA TYR A 312 7.31 9.96 10.84
C TYR A 312 8.21 8.81 11.36
N ALA A 313 8.33 7.68 10.65
CA ALA A 313 9.01 6.47 11.11
C ALA A 313 10.40 6.73 11.71
N PHE A 314 11.23 7.56 11.08
CA PHE A 314 12.56 7.97 11.50
C PHE A 314 12.65 9.48 11.77
N HIS A 315 11.53 10.16 12.04
CA HIS A 315 11.52 11.60 12.24
C HIS A 315 12.43 12.01 13.41
N ASN A 316 13.28 13.02 13.23
CA ASN A 316 14.31 13.47 14.18
C ASN A 316 15.31 12.36 14.60
N CYS A 317 15.62 11.40 13.72
CA CYS A 317 16.80 10.53 13.87
C CYS A 317 18.06 11.29 13.43
N GLU A 318 18.54 12.20 14.28
CA GLU A 318 19.56 13.19 13.92
C GLU A 318 20.93 12.58 13.53
N LYS A 319 21.22 11.34 13.93
CA LYS A 319 22.52 10.65 13.72
C LYS A 319 22.52 9.57 12.64
N ILE A 320 21.38 9.29 11.99
CA ILE A 320 21.33 8.29 10.92
C ILE A 320 22.05 8.85 9.69
N ASN A 321 23.05 8.14 9.17
CA ASN A 321 23.86 8.60 8.04
C ASN A 321 23.71 7.75 6.78
N HIS A 322 23.34 6.49 6.94
CA HIS A 322 23.05 5.55 5.86
C HIS A 322 21.83 4.71 6.22
N ILE A 323 21.04 4.36 5.21
CA ILE A 323 19.85 3.53 5.38
C ILE A 323 19.85 2.45 4.32
N TYR A 324 20.03 1.20 4.75
CA TYR A 324 19.99 0.02 3.89
C TYR A 324 18.62 -0.63 4.02
N PHE A 325 17.82 -0.58 2.96
CA PHE A 325 16.60 -1.37 2.86
C PHE A 325 16.69 -2.29 1.64
N ALA A 326 16.14 -3.49 1.80
CA ALA A 326 16.06 -4.54 0.78
C ALA A 326 15.32 -4.11 -0.50
N SER A 327 14.20 -3.42 -0.30
CA SER A 327 13.26 -2.89 -1.30
C SER A 327 12.23 -2.09 -0.51
N VAL A 328 11.99 -0.82 -0.85
CA VAL A 328 10.97 0.02 -0.21
C VAL A 328 10.08 0.56 -1.31
N ASP A 329 8.80 0.18 -1.29
CA ASP A 329 7.82 0.57 -2.29
C ASP A 329 7.33 2.01 -2.07
N SER A 330 7.24 2.43 -0.81
CA SER A 330 6.74 3.76 -0.45
C SER A 330 7.39 4.34 0.81
N ILE A 331 7.66 5.64 0.76
CA ILE A 331 8.15 6.45 1.88
C ILE A 331 7.07 7.46 2.22
N CYS A 332 6.46 7.32 3.40
CA CYS A 332 5.33 8.13 3.82
C CYS A 332 5.75 9.51 4.35
N LYS A 333 4.74 10.31 4.70
CA LYS A 333 4.89 11.68 5.19
C LYS A 333 5.91 11.79 6.33
N SER A 334 6.85 12.72 6.19
CA SER A 334 7.87 13.04 7.21
C SER A 334 8.71 11.85 7.69
N ALA A 335 8.74 10.73 6.97
CA ALA A 335 9.39 9.49 7.38
C ALA A 335 10.82 9.71 7.88
N PHE A 336 11.63 10.49 7.17
CA PHE A 336 13.00 10.86 7.53
C PHE A 336 13.16 12.34 7.89
N GLY A 337 12.06 13.05 8.19
CA GLY A 337 12.13 14.47 8.48
C GLY A 337 13.08 14.75 9.66
N GLY A 338 14.05 15.66 9.50
CA GLY A 338 15.03 16.00 10.53
C GLY A 338 16.19 15.02 10.69
N CYS A 339 16.39 14.08 9.75
CA CYS A 339 17.58 13.21 9.71
C CYS A 339 18.82 13.99 9.26
N ASN A 340 19.35 14.83 10.15
CA ASN A 340 20.38 15.82 9.84
C ASN A 340 21.75 15.24 9.46
N SER A 341 22.03 13.96 9.74
CA SER A 341 23.30 13.31 9.38
C SER A 341 23.24 12.50 8.07
N LEU A 342 22.04 12.37 7.48
CA LEU A 342 21.83 11.61 6.26
C LEU A 342 22.46 12.35 5.07
N THR A 343 23.47 11.75 4.43
CA THR A 343 24.21 12.38 3.31
C THR A 343 23.78 11.88 1.94
N GLU A 344 23.31 10.64 1.87
CA GLU A 344 22.92 9.98 0.63
C GLU A 344 21.74 9.05 0.87
N VAL A 345 20.82 8.99 -0.10
CA VAL A 345 19.69 8.07 -0.11
C VAL A 345 19.58 7.40 -1.47
N SER A 346 19.43 6.09 -1.49
CA SER A 346 19.13 5.31 -2.69
C SER A 346 17.79 4.60 -2.58
N LEU A 347 16.88 4.89 -3.51
CA LEU A 347 15.48 4.48 -3.55
C LEU A 347 15.17 3.68 -4.82
N SER A 348 15.91 2.61 -5.08
CA SER A 348 15.92 1.87 -6.36
C SER A 348 14.54 1.33 -6.79
N ASP A 349 13.67 1.00 -5.85
CA ASP A 349 12.39 0.33 -6.10
C ASP A 349 11.18 1.14 -5.58
N CYS A 350 11.41 2.39 -5.13
CA CYS A 350 10.38 3.23 -4.54
C CYS A 350 9.45 3.84 -5.59
N THR A 351 8.15 3.66 -5.40
CA THR A 351 7.09 4.16 -6.29
C THR A 351 6.38 5.42 -5.78
N TYR A 352 6.56 5.76 -4.49
CA TYR A 352 5.92 6.89 -3.82
C TYR A 352 6.80 7.56 -2.76
N ILE A 353 6.93 8.89 -2.82
CA ILE A 353 7.58 9.72 -1.80
C ILE A 353 6.56 10.76 -1.27
N GLY A 354 6.28 10.70 0.03
CA GLY A 354 5.27 11.51 0.70
C GLY A 354 5.74 12.90 1.15
N GLU A 355 4.78 13.69 1.65
CA GLU A 355 4.97 15.09 2.04
C GLU A 355 6.09 15.20 3.10
N HIS A 356 7.05 16.09 2.91
CA HIS A 356 8.19 16.25 3.82
C HIS A 356 8.98 14.96 4.14
N ALA A 357 8.90 13.91 3.31
CA ALA A 357 9.54 12.61 3.55
C ALA A 357 11.00 12.72 4.01
N PHE A 358 11.77 13.66 3.43
CA PHE A 358 13.16 13.99 3.81
C PHE A 358 13.30 15.46 4.25
N GLY A 359 12.22 16.06 4.77
CA GLY A 359 12.20 17.47 5.16
C GLY A 359 13.24 17.77 6.24
N ASN A 360 14.00 18.86 6.07
CA ASN A 360 15.08 19.28 6.96
C ASN A 360 16.22 18.26 7.12
N CYS A 361 16.47 17.39 6.14
CA CYS A 361 17.70 16.59 6.08
C CYS A 361 18.87 17.46 5.64
N LYS A 362 19.42 18.28 6.56
CA LYS A 362 20.37 19.36 6.24
C LYS A 362 21.69 18.91 5.62
N SER A 363 22.11 17.65 5.81
CA SER A 363 23.34 17.11 5.23
C SER A 363 23.11 16.30 3.96
N LEU A 364 21.87 16.15 3.50
CA LEU A 364 21.53 15.31 2.36
C LEU A 364 22.04 15.96 1.07
N LYS A 365 22.99 15.30 0.41
CA LYS A 365 23.65 15.76 -0.82
C LYS A 365 23.12 15.06 -2.06
N ASN A 366 22.99 13.75 -1.98
CA ASN A 366 22.71 12.90 -3.14
C ASN A 366 21.47 12.04 -2.91
N VAL A 367 20.56 12.03 -3.87
CA VAL A 367 19.36 11.21 -3.85
C VAL A 367 19.25 10.44 -5.15
N HIS A 368 19.16 9.11 -5.09
CA HIS A 368 18.92 8.25 -6.25
C HIS A 368 17.49 7.74 -6.24
N LEU A 369 16.68 8.18 -7.20
CA LEU A 369 15.28 7.80 -7.34
C LEU A 369 15.11 6.57 -8.24
N SER A 370 14.06 5.79 -7.98
CA SER A 370 13.66 4.69 -8.87
C SER A 370 13.20 5.22 -10.23
N LYS A 371 13.44 4.44 -11.29
CA LYS A 371 12.79 4.63 -12.59
C LYS A 371 11.26 4.45 -12.53
N ASP A 372 10.77 3.71 -11.54
CA ASP A 372 9.36 3.38 -11.35
C ASP A 372 8.66 4.36 -10.40
N LEU A 373 9.37 5.39 -9.91
CA LEU A 373 8.82 6.45 -9.07
C LEU A 373 7.85 7.32 -9.87
N LYS A 374 6.56 7.27 -9.50
CA LYS A 374 5.50 7.97 -10.23
C LYS A 374 5.07 9.25 -9.53
N VAL A 375 4.98 9.23 -8.20
CA VAL A 375 4.38 10.31 -7.41
C VAL A 375 5.37 10.87 -6.40
N PHE A 376 5.42 12.19 -6.37
CA PHE A 376 6.31 12.98 -5.54
C PHE A 376 5.50 14.08 -4.85
N ASP A 377 5.30 13.96 -3.53
CA ASP A 377 4.44 14.87 -2.79
C ASP A 377 5.19 16.14 -2.32
N ALA A 378 4.41 17.13 -1.88
CA ALA A 378 4.88 18.48 -1.58
C ALA A 378 6.03 18.47 -0.57
N PHE A 379 7.03 19.33 -0.81
CA PHE A 379 8.09 19.61 0.17
C PHE A 379 8.92 18.40 0.62
N ALA A 380 8.94 17.31 -0.15
CA ALA A 380 9.66 16.09 0.24
C ALA A 380 11.14 16.34 0.61
N PHE A 381 11.83 17.28 -0.04
CA PHE A 381 13.20 17.72 0.29
C PHE A 381 13.28 19.16 0.83
N PHE A 382 12.20 19.71 1.38
CA PHE A 382 12.21 21.06 1.95
C PHE A 382 13.26 21.19 3.04
N GLY A 383 14.11 22.23 3.02
CA GLY A 383 15.17 22.42 4.01
C GLY A 383 16.37 21.48 3.88
N CYS A 384 16.51 20.74 2.76
CA CYS A 384 17.72 19.99 2.42
C CYS A 384 18.77 20.91 1.79
N ASP A 385 19.31 21.86 2.54
CA ASP A 385 20.12 22.96 2.00
C ASP A 385 21.45 22.51 1.34
N ALA A 386 21.92 21.31 1.67
CA ALA A 386 23.14 20.70 1.12
C ALA A 386 22.91 19.86 -0.14
N LEU A 387 21.68 19.81 -0.68
CA LEU A 387 21.36 18.97 -1.83
C LEU A 387 22.13 19.42 -3.07
N GLU A 388 22.91 18.51 -3.65
CA GLU A 388 23.76 18.71 -4.82
C GLU A 388 23.17 18.00 -6.05
N HIS A 389 22.68 16.76 -5.87
CA HIS A 389 22.17 15.92 -6.97
C HIS A 389 20.92 15.12 -6.58
N ILE A 390 19.94 15.07 -7.49
CA ILE A 390 18.80 14.15 -7.44
C ILE A 390 18.77 13.37 -8.76
N TYR A 391 19.24 12.13 -8.74
CA TYR A 391 19.28 11.23 -9.87
C TYR A 391 17.91 10.59 -10.11
N GLY A 392 17.52 10.45 -11.39
CA GLY A 392 16.25 9.82 -11.78
C GLY A 392 15.06 10.76 -11.94
N LEU A 393 15.19 12.05 -11.61
CA LEU A 393 14.14 13.05 -11.87
C LEU A 393 13.84 13.19 -13.36
N ASN A 394 12.56 13.25 -13.71
CA ASN A 394 12.09 13.51 -15.08
C ASN A 394 10.73 14.25 -15.07
N GLU A 395 10.34 14.81 -16.22
CA GLU A 395 9.09 15.56 -16.41
C GLU A 395 7.80 14.73 -16.37
N ASP A 396 7.90 13.39 -16.53
CA ASP A 396 6.76 12.49 -16.49
C ASP A 396 6.33 12.20 -15.05
N MET A 397 7.23 12.37 -14.08
CA MET A 397 6.94 12.32 -12.65
C MET A 397 5.85 13.31 -12.25
N ASP A 398 5.16 12.96 -11.18
CA ASP A 398 4.02 13.70 -10.71
C ASP A 398 4.31 14.49 -9.42
N PHE A 399 4.59 15.78 -9.56
CA PHE A 399 4.92 16.69 -8.45
C PHE A 399 3.64 17.29 -7.85
N VAL A 400 3.09 16.62 -6.83
CA VAL A 400 1.87 17.05 -6.17
C VAL A 400 2.15 18.35 -5.38
N ASN A 401 1.40 19.40 -5.68
CA ASN A 401 1.58 20.78 -5.19
C ASN A 401 2.92 21.48 -5.55
N GLY A 402 3.71 20.92 -6.47
CA GLY A 402 4.91 21.53 -7.03
C GLY A 402 6.24 21.00 -6.48
N LEU A 403 7.32 21.21 -7.24
CA LEU A 403 8.67 20.80 -6.86
C LEU A 403 9.36 21.90 -6.04
N TYR A 404 9.31 21.78 -4.71
CA TYR A 404 9.99 22.71 -3.80
C TYR A 404 11.37 22.18 -3.44
N LEU A 405 12.39 22.65 -4.18
CA LEU A 405 13.78 22.29 -3.94
C LEU A 405 14.60 23.52 -3.51
N PRO A 406 15.43 23.41 -2.46
CA PRO A 406 16.40 24.43 -2.13
C PRO A 406 17.41 24.56 -3.28
N ASN A 407 17.84 25.78 -3.58
CA ASN A 407 18.86 26.04 -4.60
C ASN A 407 18.58 25.37 -5.96
N TYR A 408 17.32 25.21 -6.39
CA TYR A 408 16.95 24.50 -7.63
C TYR A 408 17.73 24.97 -8.87
N LYS A 409 18.19 26.23 -8.89
CA LYS A 409 19.03 26.78 -9.96
C LYS A 409 20.41 26.11 -10.06
N LYS A 410 20.91 25.52 -8.99
CA LYS A 410 22.18 24.79 -8.92
C LYS A 410 22.01 23.28 -9.16
N LEU A 411 20.80 22.76 -9.01
CA LEU A 411 20.50 21.35 -9.21
C LEU A 411 20.40 21.04 -10.72
N PHE A 412 21.31 20.19 -11.18
CA PHE A 412 21.37 19.77 -12.58
C PHE A 412 20.08 19.07 -13.02
N GLY A 413 19.59 19.34 -14.25
CA GLY A 413 18.35 18.76 -14.80
C GLY A 413 17.03 19.35 -14.26
N VAL A 414 17.02 19.92 -13.04
CA VAL A 414 15.81 20.50 -12.43
C VAL A 414 15.31 21.72 -13.21
N GLN A 415 16.21 22.58 -13.69
CA GLN A 415 15.84 23.76 -14.46
C GLN A 415 15.04 23.41 -15.72
N ALA A 416 15.45 22.36 -16.44
CA ALA A 416 14.80 21.91 -17.66
C ALA A 416 13.40 21.34 -17.38
N ILE A 417 13.21 20.62 -16.27
CA ILE A 417 11.87 20.18 -15.81
C ILE A 417 11.00 21.39 -15.50
N MET A 418 11.50 22.39 -14.76
CA MET A 418 10.72 23.55 -14.32
C MET A 418 10.26 24.46 -15.47
N ILE A 419 10.97 24.48 -16.59
CA ILE A 419 10.56 25.24 -17.78
C ILE A 419 9.72 24.42 -18.77
N SER A 420 9.61 23.10 -18.58
CA SER A 420 8.86 22.22 -19.47
C SER A 420 7.36 22.51 -19.44
N TYR A 421 6.68 22.23 -20.55
CA TYR A 421 5.23 22.39 -20.65
C TYR A 421 4.49 21.42 -19.73
N LYS A 422 4.87 20.14 -19.70
CA LYS A 422 4.26 19.10 -18.85
C LYS A 422 4.25 19.53 -17.38
N TYR A 423 5.37 20.01 -16.85
CA TYR A 423 5.45 20.49 -15.46
C TYR A 423 4.49 21.67 -15.21
N PHE A 424 4.53 22.69 -16.08
CA PHE A 424 3.64 23.84 -15.98
C PHE A 424 2.16 23.46 -16.06
N ALA A 425 1.80 22.62 -17.04
CA ALA A 425 0.43 22.21 -17.29
C ALA A 425 -0.14 21.41 -16.12
N LYS A 426 0.60 20.43 -15.59
CA LYS A 426 0.19 19.63 -14.41
C LYS A 426 -0.13 20.55 -13.21
N ASP A 427 0.75 21.50 -12.87
CA ASP A 427 0.51 22.45 -11.78
C ASP A 427 -0.67 23.40 -12.07
N TYR A 428 -0.72 23.96 -13.28
CA TYR A 428 -1.76 24.89 -13.71
C TYR A 428 -3.16 24.27 -13.60
N ILE A 429 -3.29 23.02 -14.05
CA ILE A 429 -4.53 22.26 -14.05
C ILE A 429 -4.94 21.87 -12.64
N ARG A 430 -4.02 21.35 -11.81
CA ARG A 430 -4.30 20.94 -10.43
C ARG A 430 -4.91 22.04 -9.57
N LYS A 431 -4.31 23.23 -9.59
CA LYS A 431 -4.81 24.37 -8.80
C LYS A 431 -6.24 24.72 -9.18
N ARG A 432 -6.51 24.79 -10.49
CA ARG A 432 -7.79 25.21 -11.03
C ARG A 432 -8.86 24.14 -10.98
N ILE A 433 -8.51 22.87 -11.12
CA ILE A 433 -9.49 21.78 -11.00
C ILE A 433 -9.96 21.67 -9.56
N LYS A 434 -9.07 21.83 -8.57
CA LYS A 434 -9.42 21.87 -7.15
C LYS A 434 -10.36 23.03 -6.80
N GLU A 435 -10.06 24.23 -7.29
CA GLU A 435 -10.94 25.40 -7.14
C GLU A 435 -12.30 25.17 -7.81
N TRP A 436 -12.31 24.66 -9.04
CA TRP A 436 -13.54 24.35 -9.75
C TRP A 436 -14.36 23.26 -9.03
N GLN A 437 -13.73 22.26 -8.42
CA GLN A 437 -14.41 21.24 -7.62
C GLN A 437 -14.95 21.76 -6.29
N THR A 438 -14.62 22.97 -5.85
CA THR A 438 -15.11 23.50 -4.57
C THR A 438 -16.57 23.96 -4.70
N LYS A 439 -17.43 23.54 -3.76
CA LYS A 439 -18.82 24.02 -3.67
C LYS A 439 -18.84 25.49 -3.25
N LYS A 440 -19.59 26.34 -3.98
CA LYS A 440 -19.65 27.78 -3.70
C LYS A 440 -20.62 28.09 -2.56
N GLU A 441 -20.41 29.24 -1.90
CA GLU A 441 -21.15 29.66 -0.69
C GLU A 441 -22.69 29.66 -0.87
N TYR A 442 -23.18 30.12 -2.02
CA TYR A 442 -24.62 30.20 -2.33
C TYR A 442 -25.09 29.16 -3.36
N GLU A 443 -24.26 28.17 -3.66
CA GLU A 443 -24.60 27.12 -4.62
C GLU A 443 -25.38 26.00 -3.92
N THR A 444 -26.56 25.66 -4.45
CA THR A 444 -27.33 24.54 -3.92
C THR A 444 -26.58 23.22 -4.16
N THR A 445 -26.86 22.20 -3.35
CA THR A 445 -26.26 20.87 -3.55
C THR A 445 -26.61 20.28 -4.93
N ALA A 446 -27.81 20.54 -5.44
CA ALA A 446 -28.23 20.07 -6.76
C ALA A 446 -27.45 20.78 -7.89
N ASP A 447 -27.28 22.09 -7.78
CA ASP A 447 -26.49 22.87 -8.75
C ASP A 447 -25.02 22.48 -8.73
N TYR A 448 -24.47 22.22 -7.53
CA TYR A 448 -23.11 21.73 -7.36
C TYR A 448 -22.91 20.36 -8.03
N LEU A 449 -23.79 19.38 -7.82
CA LEU A 449 -23.72 18.05 -8.46
C LEU A 449 -23.91 18.12 -9.99
N LYS A 450 -24.72 19.07 -10.47
CA LYS A 450 -24.89 19.32 -11.90
C LYS A 450 -23.65 19.95 -12.52
N ARG A 451 -22.97 20.85 -11.79
CA ARG A 451 -21.76 21.53 -12.24
C ARG A 451 -20.51 20.67 -12.08
N VAL A 452 -20.37 19.91 -11.01
CA VAL A 452 -19.17 19.15 -10.60
C VAL A 452 -19.52 17.67 -10.55
N ASN A 453 -19.25 16.98 -11.66
CA ASN A 453 -19.38 15.54 -11.82
C ASN A 453 -18.30 15.06 -12.82
N THR A 454 -18.24 13.77 -13.10
CA THR A 454 -17.22 13.20 -14.00
C THR A 454 -17.21 13.85 -15.38
N GLN A 455 -18.38 13.99 -16.01
CA GLN A 455 -18.49 14.52 -17.38
C GLN A 455 -18.05 15.99 -17.45
N THR A 456 -18.52 16.80 -16.50
CA THR A 456 -18.12 18.21 -16.44
C THR A 456 -16.67 18.36 -16.01
N ARG A 457 -16.11 17.43 -15.24
CA ARG A 457 -14.67 17.37 -14.92
C ARG A 457 -13.85 17.07 -16.15
N ASP A 458 -14.21 16.11 -16.99
CA ASP A 458 -13.48 15.77 -18.22
C ASP A 458 -13.51 16.93 -19.22
N ALA A 459 -14.69 17.54 -19.41
CA ALA A 459 -14.82 18.76 -20.22
C ALA A 459 -13.99 19.91 -19.64
N LYS A 460 -13.99 20.06 -18.31
CA LYS A 460 -13.17 21.07 -17.62
C LYS A 460 -11.68 20.79 -17.78
N MET A 461 -11.26 19.53 -17.76
CA MET A 461 -9.87 19.11 -17.96
C MET A 461 -9.38 19.46 -19.36
N LYS A 462 -10.16 19.15 -20.40
CA LYS A 462 -9.83 19.56 -21.78
C LYS A 462 -9.72 21.08 -21.91
N GLN A 463 -10.67 21.82 -21.34
CA GLN A 463 -10.62 23.29 -21.30
C GLN A 463 -9.37 23.81 -20.57
N LEU A 464 -9.00 23.19 -19.44
CA LEU A 464 -7.83 23.58 -18.66
C LEU A 464 -6.52 23.25 -19.36
N LEU A 465 -6.44 22.16 -20.13
CA LEU A 465 -5.29 21.84 -20.98
C LEU A 465 -5.07 22.92 -22.05
N ASP A 466 -6.13 23.28 -22.78
CA ASP A 466 -6.05 24.36 -23.78
C ASP A 466 -5.66 25.70 -23.14
N SER A 467 -6.24 25.99 -21.97
CA SER A 467 -5.91 27.19 -21.19
C SER A 467 -4.46 27.18 -20.70
N ALA A 468 -3.95 26.02 -20.27
CA ALA A 468 -2.56 25.85 -19.84
C ALA A 468 -1.60 26.07 -21.00
N ARG A 469 -1.90 25.54 -22.19
CA ARG A 469 -1.12 25.78 -23.41
C ARG A 469 -1.02 27.26 -23.75
N VAL A 470 -2.16 27.96 -23.79
CA VAL A 470 -2.19 29.41 -24.07
C VAL A 470 -1.44 30.20 -23.00
N ALA A 471 -1.62 29.87 -21.71
CA ALA A 471 -0.94 30.54 -20.62
C ALA A 471 0.59 30.32 -20.67
N TYR A 472 1.03 29.08 -20.92
CA TYR A 472 2.44 28.71 -21.05
C TYR A 472 3.14 29.52 -22.14
N ILE A 473 2.56 29.55 -23.34
CA ILE A 473 3.07 30.34 -24.48
C ILE A 473 3.08 31.83 -24.11
N LYS A 474 1.99 32.35 -23.54
CA LYS A 474 1.89 33.77 -23.20
C LYS A 474 2.96 34.22 -22.19
N GLU A 475 3.25 33.39 -21.20
CA GLU A 475 4.20 33.67 -20.12
C GLU A 475 5.65 33.58 -20.60
N ARG A 476 5.95 32.68 -21.54
CA ARG A 476 7.32 32.37 -21.96
C ARG A 476 7.73 32.95 -23.32
N GLN A 477 6.79 33.43 -24.13
CA GLN A 477 7.10 33.99 -25.44
C GLN A 477 8.03 35.21 -25.34
N PRO A 478 9.11 35.28 -26.14
CA PRO A 478 9.96 36.45 -26.20
C PRO A 478 9.23 37.64 -26.86
N LYS A 479 9.43 38.85 -26.31
CA LYS A 479 8.92 40.10 -26.86
C LYS A 479 10.02 41.19 -26.84
N PRO A 480 10.62 41.57 -27.98
CA PRO A 480 10.47 40.99 -29.33
C PRO A 480 11.26 39.68 -29.51
N ILE A 481 10.87 38.86 -30.49
CA ILE A 481 11.73 37.76 -30.98
C ILE A 481 12.93 38.34 -31.72
N ARG A 482 14.12 37.77 -31.52
CA ARG A 482 15.37 38.20 -32.16
C ARG A 482 15.91 37.08 -33.03
N CYS A 483 16.13 37.37 -34.30
CA CYS A 483 16.70 36.42 -35.25
C CYS A 483 18.01 36.95 -35.86
N GLN A 484 18.84 36.03 -36.34
CA GLN A 484 20.04 36.31 -37.12
C GLN A 484 19.98 35.51 -38.43
N ILE A 485 20.38 36.11 -39.56
CA ILE A 485 20.54 35.39 -40.82
C ILE A 485 21.77 34.49 -40.71
N ASP A 486 21.57 33.18 -40.91
CA ASP A 486 22.63 32.18 -40.94
C ASP A 486 23.02 31.79 -42.37
N GLY A 487 22.09 31.85 -43.32
CA GLY A 487 22.34 31.51 -44.72
C GLY A 487 21.14 31.71 -45.62
N TYR A 488 21.37 31.66 -46.94
CA TYR A 488 20.36 31.72 -47.98
C TYR A 488 20.54 30.54 -48.93
N ASP A 489 19.45 29.81 -49.18
CA ASP A 489 19.37 28.79 -50.21
C ASP A 489 18.71 29.41 -51.45
N ALA A 490 19.49 29.58 -52.51
CA ALA A 490 19.03 30.23 -53.73
C ALA A 490 18.10 29.33 -54.56
N ASP A 491 18.27 28.02 -54.50
CA ASP A 491 17.46 27.05 -55.24
C ASP A 491 16.07 26.90 -54.59
N ALA A 492 16.03 26.90 -53.25
CA ALA A 492 14.77 26.89 -52.51
C ALA A 492 14.14 28.28 -52.35
N GLY A 493 14.92 29.35 -52.54
CA GLY A 493 14.50 30.73 -52.30
C GLY A 493 14.19 30.99 -50.82
N VAL A 494 15.05 30.55 -49.90
CA VAL A 494 14.77 30.55 -48.46
C VAL A 494 15.94 31.08 -47.64
N TYR A 495 15.67 32.01 -46.72
CA TYR A 495 16.59 32.39 -45.66
C TYR A 495 16.45 31.48 -44.44
N LYS A 496 17.57 30.94 -43.95
CA LYS A 496 17.66 30.25 -42.66
C LYS A 496 17.98 31.27 -41.57
N LEU A 497 17.09 31.41 -40.59
CA LEU A 497 17.18 32.40 -39.53
C LEU A 497 17.30 31.72 -38.17
N ARG A 498 18.36 32.01 -37.43
CA ARG A 498 18.60 31.52 -36.06
C ARG A 498 17.89 32.41 -35.05
N ILE A 499 17.10 31.83 -34.14
CA ILE A 499 16.46 32.57 -33.05
C ILE A 499 17.42 32.69 -31.86
N LEU A 500 17.65 33.91 -31.37
CA LEU A 500 18.68 34.22 -30.37
C LEU A 500 18.18 34.23 -28.92
N ASN A 501 16.87 34.41 -28.73
CA ASN A 501 16.26 34.63 -27.42
C ASN A 501 15.10 33.69 -27.12
N MET A 502 15.24 32.43 -27.55
CA MET A 502 14.29 31.36 -27.28
C MET A 502 15.06 30.11 -26.85
N ASN A 503 14.56 29.41 -25.81
CA ASN A 503 15.14 28.19 -25.23
C ASN A 503 16.66 28.24 -25.06
N GLN A 504 17.14 29.03 -24.09
CA GLN A 504 18.55 29.03 -23.71
C GLN A 504 18.94 27.66 -23.13
N TYR A 505 19.54 26.81 -23.97
CA TYR A 505 20.44 25.70 -23.66
C TYR A 505 20.37 25.11 -22.23
N TYR A 506 19.69 23.97 -22.07
CA TYR A 506 19.82 23.14 -20.87
C TYR A 506 20.35 21.77 -21.27
N GLY A 507 21.53 21.40 -20.80
CA GLY A 507 22.13 20.09 -21.06
C GLY A 507 21.50 19.01 -20.18
N TYR A 508 21.36 17.79 -20.73
CA TYR A 508 21.04 16.56 -19.99
C TYR A 508 22.21 15.57 -20.07
N TYR A 509 22.37 14.74 -19.04
CA TYR A 509 23.27 13.58 -19.05
C TYR A 509 22.50 12.33 -19.47
N ASN A 510 23.10 11.48 -20.30
CA ASN A 510 22.58 10.14 -20.62
C ASN A 510 23.21 9.13 -19.65
N PHE A 511 22.41 8.59 -18.73
CA PHE A 511 22.93 7.85 -17.57
C PHE A 511 23.21 6.35 -17.81
N ASN A 512 23.14 5.89 -19.06
CA ASN A 512 23.53 4.52 -19.44
C ASN A 512 24.95 4.41 -20.02
N ASP A 513 25.70 5.51 -20.11
CA ASP A 513 27.03 5.54 -20.71
C ASP A 513 28.02 6.28 -19.80
N ALA A 514 29.07 5.58 -19.35
CA ALA A 514 30.14 6.14 -18.52
C ALA A 514 30.97 7.22 -19.24
N ASN A 515 30.75 7.43 -20.54
CA ASN A 515 31.40 8.45 -21.37
C ASN A 515 30.43 9.55 -21.87
N ALA A 516 29.26 9.70 -21.26
CA ALA A 516 28.19 10.54 -21.81
C ALA A 516 28.60 11.99 -22.09
N GLN A 517 28.63 12.33 -23.38
CA GLN A 517 28.71 13.69 -23.89
C GLN A 517 27.45 14.49 -23.48
N ILE A 518 27.59 15.82 -23.38
CA ILE A 518 26.49 16.76 -23.17
C ILE A 518 25.44 16.56 -24.27
N ILE A 519 24.26 16.02 -23.94
CA ILE A 519 23.13 16.03 -24.87
C ILE A 519 22.39 17.35 -24.71
N GLN A 520 22.31 18.11 -25.80
CA GLN A 520 21.65 19.41 -25.86
C GLN A 520 20.13 19.22 -25.88
N ALA A 521 19.39 19.86 -24.97
CA ALA A 521 17.93 19.90 -25.08
C ALA A 521 17.52 20.86 -26.20
N GLY A 522 17.07 20.27 -27.31
CA GLY A 522 16.54 20.99 -28.46
C GLY A 522 17.59 21.34 -29.50
N ASP A 523 17.20 21.27 -30.76
CA ASP A 523 17.97 21.82 -31.87
C ASP A 523 18.03 23.35 -31.72
N VAL A 524 19.12 23.98 -32.18
CA VAL A 524 19.17 25.46 -32.27
C VAL A 524 17.91 25.94 -32.98
N PRO A 525 17.08 26.81 -32.38
CA PRO A 525 15.77 27.12 -32.95
C PRO A 525 15.93 27.93 -34.24
N TYR A 526 15.60 27.32 -35.37
CA TYR A 526 15.59 27.96 -36.68
C TYR A 526 14.16 28.23 -37.17
N VAL A 527 14.00 29.32 -37.91
CA VAL A 527 12.84 29.59 -38.76
C VAL A 527 13.30 29.93 -40.16
N PHE A 528 12.46 29.63 -41.15
CA PHE A 528 12.82 29.72 -42.57
C PHE A 528 11.93 30.75 -43.26
N ALA A 529 12.49 31.81 -43.83
CA ALA A 529 11.74 32.83 -44.56
C ALA A 529 11.81 32.56 -46.06
N LYS A 530 10.67 32.28 -46.71
CA LYS A 530 10.61 32.06 -48.17
C LYS A 530 10.69 33.39 -48.92
N VAL A 531 11.90 33.75 -49.35
CA VAL A 531 12.22 35.01 -50.05
C VAL A 531 12.79 34.67 -51.44
N PRO A 532 12.07 34.97 -52.53
CA PRO A 532 12.55 34.68 -53.88
C PRO A 532 13.91 35.33 -54.18
N PRO A 533 14.76 34.74 -55.05
CA PRO A 533 16.11 35.26 -55.34
C PRO A 533 16.15 36.75 -55.71
N ALA A 534 15.16 37.22 -56.47
CA ALA A 534 15.05 38.63 -56.86
C ALA A 534 14.84 39.61 -55.68
N ALA A 535 14.27 39.14 -54.56
CA ALA A 535 14.04 39.95 -53.36
C ALA A 535 15.08 39.71 -52.25
N ALA A 536 15.97 38.72 -52.43
CA ALA A 536 16.86 38.27 -51.38
C ALA A 536 17.92 39.31 -50.96
N PRO A 537 18.62 40.03 -51.86
CA PRO A 537 19.61 41.04 -51.46
C PRO A 537 19.00 42.15 -50.61
N ALA A 538 17.87 42.70 -51.05
CA ALA A 538 17.15 43.76 -50.34
C ALA A 538 16.64 43.29 -48.96
N PHE A 539 16.22 42.02 -48.83
CA PHE A 539 15.80 41.44 -47.56
C PHE A 539 16.97 41.35 -46.56
N LYS A 540 18.18 40.97 -47.03
CA LYS A 540 19.38 40.87 -46.19
C LYS A 540 19.91 42.23 -45.75
N GLU A 541 20.01 43.19 -46.66
CA GLU A 541 20.50 44.55 -46.36
C GLU A 541 19.62 45.28 -45.35
N ASN A 542 18.30 45.06 -45.43
CA ASN A 542 17.31 45.72 -44.58
C ASN A 542 16.77 44.79 -43.48
N PHE A 543 17.49 43.72 -43.12
CA PHE A 543 16.98 42.71 -42.18
C PHE A 543 16.66 43.27 -40.79
N LYS A 544 17.39 44.30 -40.35
CA LYS A 544 17.14 45.03 -39.10
C LYS A 544 15.74 45.67 -39.04
N ASP A 545 15.18 45.99 -40.20
CA ASP A 545 13.87 46.65 -40.36
C ASP A 545 12.75 45.63 -40.66
N VAL A 546 13.07 44.34 -40.75
CA VAL A 546 12.09 43.27 -40.95
C VAL A 546 11.26 43.10 -39.67
N LYS A 547 9.95 43.28 -39.80
CA LYS A 547 9.02 42.93 -38.71
C LYS A 547 8.82 41.42 -38.67
N ILE A 548 9.17 40.81 -37.54
CA ILE A 548 9.09 39.37 -37.31
C ILE A 548 7.89 39.08 -36.40
N GLU A 549 6.90 38.34 -36.93
CA GLU A 549 5.66 37.99 -36.24
C GLU A 549 5.56 36.47 -36.11
N PRO A 550 6.00 35.88 -34.98
CA PRO A 550 5.99 34.44 -34.78
C PRO A 550 4.62 33.91 -34.33
N THR A 551 4.30 32.70 -34.78
CA THR A 551 3.28 31.82 -34.22
C THR A 551 3.98 30.77 -33.38
N TYR A 552 3.67 30.71 -32.08
CA TYR A 552 4.31 29.78 -31.15
C TYR A 552 3.53 28.47 -31.02
N CYS A 553 4.26 27.39 -30.72
CA CYS A 553 3.73 26.06 -30.39
C CYS A 553 4.53 25.43 -29.24
N ILE A 554 4.17 24.19 -28.91
CA ILE A 554 4.89 23.34 -27.96
C ILE A 554 5.48 22.16 -28.72
N ALA A 555 6.80 22.10 -28.82
CA ALA A 555 7.53 21.04 -29.50
C ALA A 555 8.52 20.39 -28.54
N LYS A 556 8.54 19.04 -28.53
CA LYS A 556 9.38 18.25 -27.63
C LYS A 556 9.26 18.71 -26.16
N ASN A 557 8.06 19.07 -25.71
CA ASN A 557 7.76 19.54 -24.34
C ASN A 557 8.27 20.96 -23.98
N TYR A 558 8.71 21.78 -24.94
CA TYR A 558 9.18 23.15 -24.72
C TYR A 558 8.54 24.15 -25.69
N LEU A 559 8.59 25.45 -25.34
CA LEU A 559 8.15 26.53 -26.22
C LEU A 559 8.94 26.50 -27.54
N SER A 560 8.26 26.54 -28.68
CA SER A 560 8.89 26.62 -30.00
C SER A 560 8.13 27.58 -30.91
N VAL A 561 8.65 27.82 -32.12
CA VAL A 561 7.98 28.61 -33.17
C VAL A 561 7.43 27.65 -34.21
N ALA A 562 6.10 27.60 -34.36
CA ALA A 562 5.42 26.82 -35.39
C ALA A 562 5.64 27.45 -36.77
N SER A 563 5.47 28.76 -36.87
CA SER A 563 5.65 29.52 -38.10
C SER A 563 5.97 30.97 -37.81
N CYS A 564 6.42 31.71 -38.82
CA CYS A 564 6.70 33.13 -38.68
C CYS A 564 6.37 33.90 -39.96
N LYS A 565 5.80 35.08 -39.76
CA LYS A 565 5.54 36.07 -40.80
C LYS A 565 6.59 37.17 -40.74
N PHE A 566 7.23 37.44 -41.87
CA PHE A 566 8.26 38.45 -42.04
C PHE A 566 7.74 39.55 -42.95
N THR A 567 7.70 40.79 -42.48
CA THR A 567 7.21 41.92 -43.27
C THR A 567 8.31 42.95 -43.49
N LEU A 568 8.54 43.31 -44.74
CA LEU A 568 9.50 44.34 -45.16
C LEU A 568 8.89 45.17 -46.30
N ASN A 569 8.79 46.50 -46.13
CA ASN A 569 8.28 47.43 -47.14
C ASN A 569 6.93 47.01 -47.77
N GLY A 570 5.99 46.55 -46.94
CA GLY A 570 4.66 46.08 -47.37
C GLY A 570 4.64 44.68 -47.99
N LYS A 571 5.79 44.05 -48.27
CA LYS A 571 5.88 42.66 -48.70
C LYS A 571 5.90 41.73 -47.50
N THR A 572 5.12 40.64 -47.60
CA THR A 572 5.02 39.59 -46.57
C THR A 572 5.69 38.32 -47.09
N TYR A 573 6.52 37.70 -46.25
CA TYR A 573 7.12 36.38 -46.46
C TYR A 573 6.72 35.48 -45.29
N GLU A 574 6.37 34.23 -45.57
CA GLU A 574 5.91 33.29 -44.54
C GLU A 574 6.84 32.08 -44.47
N SER A 575 7.06 31.58 -43.26
CA SER A 575 7.67 30.27 -43.08
C SER A 575 6.65 29.17 -43.28
N PRO A 576 7.07 27.97 -43.73
CA PRO A 576 6.24 26.79 -43.58
C PRO A 576 5.94 26.55 -42.08
N THR A 577 4.87 25.82 -41.81
CA THR A 577 4.62 25.27 -40.46
C THR A 577 5.67 24.18 -40.21
N LEU A 578 6.52 24.39 -39.21
CA LEU A 578 7.66 23.51 -38.91
C LEU A 578 7.35 22.44 -37.88
N TYR A 579 6.36 22.70 -37.02
CA TYR A 579 6.01 21.83 -35.90
C TYR A 579 4.50 21.79 -35.74
N ASP A 580 3.99 20.61 -35.40
CA ASP A 580 2.63 20.41 -34.90
C ASP A 580 2.68 20.27 -33.37
N ASP A 581 1.61 20.68 -32.68
CA ASP A 581 1.48 20.67 -31.21
C ASP A 581 1.28 19.27 -30.60
N GLU A 582 1.57 18.21 -31.35
CA GLU A 582 1.34 16.81 -30.96
C GLU A 582 2.01 16.42 -29.63
N THR A 583 3.08 17.11 -29.22
CA THR A 583 3.81 16.83 -27.96
C THR A 583 3.14 17.35 -26.69
N ALA A 584 1.97 18.00 -26.79
CA ALA A 584 1.24 18.56 -25.67
C ALA A 584 0.44 17.54 -24.83
N GLN A 585 0.68 16.23 -25.01
CA GLN A 585 0.00 15.19 -24.23
C GLN A 585 0.45 15.23 -22.76
N VAL A 586 -0.46 15.66 -21.90
CA VAL A 586 -0.27 15.72 -20.45
C VAL A 586 -1.22 14.73 -19.79
N THR A 587 -0.66 13.66 -19.24
CA THR A 587 -1.40 12.71 -18.39
C THR A 587 -1.38 13.21 -16.96
N LEU A 588 -2.56 13.36 -16.34
CA LEU A 588 -2.71 13.78 -14.95
C LEU A 588 -3.58 12.77 -14.20
N ASP A 589 -3.03 12.15 -13.15
CA ASP A 589 -3.80 11.31 -12.24
C ASP A 589 -4.49 12.23 -11.22
N LEU A 590 -5.81 12.38 -11.36
CA LEU A 590 -6.62 13.17 -10.44
C LEU A 590 -7.32 12.25 -9.45
N PRO A 591 -7.36 12.62 -8.16
CA PRO A 591 -8.12 11.85 -7.19
C PRO A 591 -9.59 11.73 -7.63
N PRO A 592 -10.26 10.63 -7.28
CA PRO A 592 -11.68 10.46 -7.58
C PRO A 592 -12.50 11.62 -6.99
N LEU A 593 -13.55 12.04 -7.71
CA LEU A 593 -14.49 13.06 -7.24
C LEU A 593 -15.28 12.50 -6.05
N GLU A 594 -14.80 12.73 -4.83
CA GLU A 594 -15.60 12.44 -3.63
C GLU A 594 -16.52 13.62 -3.32
N ILE A 595 -17.83 13.42 -3.48
CA ILE A 595 -18.85 14.43 -3.17
C ILE A 595 -19.55 14.05 -1.86
N ASP A 596 -19.12 14.67 -0.76
CA ASP A 596 -19.73 14.51 0.57
C ASP A 596 -20.74 15.63 0.87
N LEU A 597 -21.95 15.25 1.32
CA LEU A 597 -23.09 16.14 1.49
C LEU A 597 -23.78 16.00 2.86
N GLY A 598 -23.13 15.40 3.86
CA GLY A 598 -23.68 15.27 5.21
C GLY A 598 -23.35 16.45 6.13
N GLY A 599 -24.35 17.24 6.51
CA GLY A 599 -24.24 18.20 7.62
C GLY A 599 -24.30 17.48 8.98
N GLY A 600 -23.19 17.50 9.72
CA GLY A 600 -23.08 17.05 11.11
C GLY A 600 -21.71 17.45 11.67
N GLN A 601 -21.72 18.26 12.73
CA GLN A 601 -20.60 18.89 13.47
C GLN A 601 -19.16 18.65 13.00
N ARG A 602 -18.54 19.76 12.58
CA ARG A 602 -17.09 19.91 12.42
C ARG A 602 -16.38 19.80 13.77
N ASN A 603 -15.63 18.72 13.97
CA ASN A 603 -14.28 18.85 14.53
C ASN A 603 -13.29 18.88 13.36
N SER A 604 -12.52 19.95 13.30
CA SER A 604 -11.49 20.20 12.29
C SER A 604 -10.41 19.12 12.31
N THR A 605 -10.33 18.33 11.24
CA THR A 605 -9.13 17.63 10.76
C THR A 605 -9.40 17.18 9.32
N ALA A 606 -9.23 18.11 8.38
CA ALA A 606 -9.27 17.82 6.95
C ALA A 606 -7.83 17.62 6.43
N GLN A 607 -7.23 16.50 6.83
CA GLN A 607 -6.24 15.70 6.09
C GLN A 607 -6.46 14.27 6.58
N ASN A 608 -6.58 13.31 5.66
CA ASN A 608 -7.05 11.93 5.86
C ASN A 608 -8.57 11.81 6.13
N LYS A 609 -9.35 11.60 5.06
CA LYS A 609 -10.51 10.71 5.23
C LYS A 609 -9.99 9.28 5.14
N PRO A 610 -10.25 8.42 6.13
CA PRO A 610 -9.88 7.02 6.05
C PRO A 610 -10.56 6.43 4.81
N GLN A 611 -9.80 5.78 3.92
CA GLN A 611 -10.40 4.76 3.08
C GLN A 611 -11.22 3.88 4.02
N THR A 612 -12.53 3.76 3.80
CA THR A 612 -13.33 2.76 4.51
C THR A 612 -12.54 1.46 4.40
N PRO A 613 -12.15 0.82 5.53
CA PRO A 613 -11.29 -0.35 5.48
C PRO A 613 -11.87 -1.34 4.47
N VAL A 614 -11.11 -1.63 3.42
CA VAL A 614 -11.51 -2.64 2.46
C VAL A 614 -11.55 -3.95 3.23
N ASP A 615 -12.73 -4.55 3.32
CA ASP A 615 -12.88 -5.86 3.95
C ASP A 615 -12.32 -6.92 3.01
N ASN A 616 -11.02 -7.19 3.16
CA ASN A 616 -10.27 -8.19 2.41
C ASN A 616 -10.35 -9.58 3.05
N THR A 617 -11.33 -9.86 3.92
CA THR A 617 -11.49 -11.18 4.53
C THR A 617 -11.74 -12.30 3.52
N ILE A 618 -12.14 -11.98 2.29
CA ILE A 618 -12.32 -12.95 1.20
C ILE A 618 -11.01 -13.28 0.47
N ASP A 619 -10.04 -12.36 0.54
CA ASP A 619 -8.67 -12.51 0.02
C ASP A 619 -7.78 -13.25 1.01
N GLN A 620 -8.13 -13.16 2.28
CA GLN A 620 -7.47 -13.82 3.40
C GLN A 620 -8.16 -15.14 3.74
N ASN A 621 -7.42 -16.11 4.28
CA ASN A 621 -7.94 -17.42 4.71
C ASN A 621 -8.66 -18.22 3.61
N ILE A 622 -8.19 -18.14 2.36
CA ILE A 622 -8.70 -18.92 1.23
C ILE A 622 -8.61 -20.43 1.56
N PRO A 623 -9.73 -21.17 1.57
CA PRO A 623 -9.75 -22.59 1.91
C PRO A 623 -8.82 -23.39 0.99
N ALA A 624 -7.94 -24.20 1.58
CA ALA A 624 -7.08 -25.10 0.83
C ALA A 624 -7.67 -26.52 0.82
N THR A 625 -7.60 -27.19 -0.33
CA THR A 625 -7.87 -28.62 -0.50
C THR A 625 -6.55 -29.39 -0.70
N THR A 626 -6.52 -30.65 -0.27
CA THR A 626 -5.41 -31.57 -0.56
C THR A 626 -5.62 -32.32 -1.89
N VAL A 627 -6.84 -32.30 -2.42
CA VAL A 627 -7.19 -32.90 -3.72
C VAL A 627 -6.57 -32.09 -4.86
N GLN A 628 -5.84 -32.74 -5.75
CA GLN A 628 -5.25 -32.09 -6.93
C GLN A 628 -6.08 -32.34 -8.19
N ASN A 629 -6.58 -31.28 -8.80
CA ASN A 629 -7.33 -31.35 -10.04
C ASN A 629 -6.39 -31.11 -11.25
N LYS A 630 -5.62 -32.14 -11.60
CA LYS A 630 -4.52 -32.08 -12.58
C LYS A 630 -4.96 -31.91 -14.04
N ASN A 631 -6.22 -32.23 -14.35
CA ASN A 631 -6.77 -32.10 -15.70
C ASN A 631 -7.61 -30.83 -15.86
N THR A 632 -7.64 -29.95 -14.87
CA THR A 632 -8.33 -28.66 -14.96
C THR A 632 -7.32 -27.54 -15.12
N PHE A 633 -7.56 -26.67 -16.10
CA PHE A 633 -6.72 -25.53 -16.44
C PHE A 633 -7.53 -24.24 -16.35
N ALA A 634 -6.91 -23.18 -15.82
CA ALA A 634 -7.53 -21.87 -15.71
C ALA A 634 -6.78 -20.83 -16.56
N VAL A 635 -7.52 -20.08 -17.38
CA VAL A 635 -7.05 -18.89 -18.09
C VAL A 635 -7.76 -17.68 -17.49
N ILE A 636 -7.00 -16.79 -16.87
CA ILE A 636 -7.53 -15.71 -16.04
C ILE A 636 -6.95 -14.40 -16.57
N ILE A 637 -7.82 -13.51 -17.01
CA ILE A 637 -7.44 -12.20 -17.58
C ILE A 637 -8.07 -11.10 -16.72
N GLY A 638 -7.24 -10.23 -16.15
CA GLY A 638 -7.66 -9.08 -15.35
C GLY A 638 -7.16 -7.79 -15.98
N ASN A 639 -8.03 -7.07 -16.68
CA ASN A 639 -7.70 -5.81 -17.33
C ASN A 639 -8.28 -4.65 -16.53
N GLU A 640 -7.43 -3.96 -15.79
CA GLU A 640 -7.78 -2.83 -14.93
C GLU A 640 -7.31 -1.50 -15.51
N LYS A 641 -6.07 -1.45 -16.03
CA LYS A 641 -5.41 -0.22 -16.49
C LYS A 641 -5.43 -0.15 -18.01
N TYR A 642 -6.35 0.63 -18.55
CA TYR A 642 -6.50 0.86 -19.99
C TYR A 642 -5.81 2.16 -20.39
N SER A 643 -5.24 2.19 -21.60
CA SER A 643 -4.57 3.38 -22.13
C SER A 643 -5.53 4.44 -22.68
N GLN A 644 -6.70 4.01 -23.19
CA GLN A 644 -7.64 4.87 -23.94
C GLN A 644 -9.05 4.97 -23.31
N VAL A 645 -9.36 4.15 -22.30
CA VAL A 645 -10.66 4.16 -21.62
C VAL A 645 -10.50 4.14 -20.10
N ALA A 646 -11.59 4.36 -19.35
CA ALA A 646 -11.54 4.37 -17.90
C ALA A 646 -11.01 3.04 -17.33
N ALA A 647 -10.33 3.09 -16.18
CA ALA A 647 -9.93 1.88 -15.48
C ALA A 647 -11.15 1.05 -15.03
N VAL A 648 -10.97 -0.27 -14.88
CA VAL A 648 -11.97 -1.15 -14.27
C VAL A 648 -11.47 -1.51 -12.86
N PRO A 649 -11.95 -0.80 -11.81
CA PRO A 649 -11.41 -0.96 -10.47
C PRO A 649 -11.46 -2.41 -10.02
N PHE A 650 -10.37 -2.87 -9.41
CA PHE A 650 -10.21 -4.20 -8.84
C PHE A 650 -10.09 -5.35 -9.85
N ALA A 651 -10.13 -5.13 -11.16
CA ALA A 651 -10.04 -6.23 -12.13
C ALA A 651 -8.71 -7.01 -12.04
N GLU A 652 -7.60 -6.37 -11.70
CA GLU A 652 -6.33 -7.08 -11.44
C GLU A 652 -6.37 -7.85 -10.11
N ASN A 653 -6.99 -7.27 -9.07
CA ASN A 653 -7.17 -7.94 -7.77
C ASN A 653 -8.10 -9.16 -7.89
N ASP A 654 -9.22 -8.99 -8.59
CA ASP A 654 -10.21 -10.02 -8.92
C ASP A 654 -9.55 -11.22 -9.60
N ALA A 655 -8.75 -10.97 -10.65
CA ALA A 655 -7.99 -12.01 -11.34
C ALA A 655 -6.97 -12.70 -10.42
N LYS A 656 -6.21 -11.92 -9.63
CA LYS A 656 -5.20 -12.45 -8.69
C LYS A 656 -5.83 -13.34 -7.63
N VAL A 657 -6.92 -12.91 -7.01
CA VAL A 657 -7.60 -13.65 -5.94
C VAL A 657 -8.32 -14.87 -6.52
N PHE A 658 -8.98 -14.74 -7.67
CA PHE A 658 -9.59 -15.90 -8.35
C PHE A 658 -8.55 -16.97 -8.70
N ALA A 659 -7.34 -16.58 -9.11
CA ALA A 659 -6.23 -17.52 -9.33
C ALA A 659 -5.83 -18.27 -8.05
N GLU A 660 -5.81 -17.60 -6.90
CA GLU A 660 -5.55 -18.25 -5.61
C GLU A 660 -6.68 -19.21 -5.20
N TYR A 661 -7.94 -18.90 -5.50
CA TYR A 661 -9.06 -19.84 -5.32
C TYR A 661 -8.96 -21.04 -6.25
N CYS A 662 -8.52 -20.86 -7.50
CA CYS A 662 -8.25 -21.97 -8.40
C CYS A 662 -7.18 -22.92 -7.82
N ARG A 663 -6.09 -22.35 -7.29
CA ARG A 663 -5.00 -23.14 -6.71
C ARG A 663 -5.37 -23.82 -5.41
N LYS A 664 -5.90 -23.04 -4.46
CA LYS A 664 -6.13 -23.50 -3.08
C LYS A 664 -7.47 -24.20 -2.93
N THR A 665 -8.56 -23.59 -3.39
CA THR A 665 -9.92 -24.09 -3.15
C THR A 665 -10.30 -25.19 -4.15
N LEU A 666 -9.99 -24.99 -5.43
CA LEU A 666 -10.30 -25.95 -6.50
C LEU A 666 -9.18 -26.97 -6.73
N GLY A 667 -7.99 -26.77 -6.15
CA GLY A 667 -6.89 -27.75 -6.17
C GLY A 667 -6.13 -27.82 -7.49
N LEU A 668 -6.16 -26.78 -8.32
CA LEU A 668 -5.40 -26.76 -9.57
C LEU A 668 -3.89 -26.65 -9.28
N PRO A 669 -3.04 -27.46 -9.93
CA PRO A 669 -1.59 -27.25 -9.92
C PRO A 669 -1.22 -25.82 -10.34
N LYS A 670 -0.12 -25.28 -9.80
CA LYS A 670 0.30 -23.89 -10.06
C LYS A 670 0.52 -23.65 -11.56
N GLU A 671 1.09 -24.64 -12.25
CA GLU A 671 1.37 -24.67 -13.68
C GLU A 671 0.11 -24.71 -14.56
N ASN A 672 -1.05 -25.11 -13.99
CA ASN A 672 -2.32 -25.17 -14.69
C ASN A 672 -3.10 -23.84 -14.62
N VAL A 673 -2.63 -22.86 -13.85
CA VAL A 673 -3.27 -21.55 -13.70
C VAL A 673 -2.45 -20.49 -14.44
N ARG A 674 -3.02 -19.93 -15.51
CA ARG A 674 -2.42 -18.90 -16.37
C ARG A 674 -3.11 -17.57 -16.12
N THR A 675 -2.36 -16.58 -15.65
CA THR A 675 -2.88 -15.24 -15.34
C THR A 675 -2.25 -14.19 -16.26
N TYR A 676 -3.09 -13.33 -16.83
CA TYR A 676 -2.69 -12.21 -17.68
C TYR A 676 -3.27 -10.92 -17.10
N GLY A 677 -2.41 -10.05 -16.56
CA GLY A 677 -2.81 -8.73 -16.09
C GLY A 677 -2.66 -7.71 -17.20
N ASN A 678 -3.66 -6.84 -17.39
CA ASN A 678 -3.66 -5.78 -18.40
C ASN A 678 -3.24 -6.31 -19.79
N ALA A 679 -3.91 -7.36 -20.24
CA ALA A 679 -3.64 -8.03 -21.51
C ALA A 679 -3.95 -7.12 -22.71
N THR A 680 -2.97 -7.01 -23.61
CA THR A 680 -3.11 -6.43 -24.94
C THR A 680 -3.85 -7.38 -25.88
N TYR A 681 -4.20 -6.96 -27.10
CA TYR A 681 -4.86 -7.85 -28.07
C TYR A 681 -4.02 -9.10 -28.33
N ALA A 682 -2.70 -8.93 -28.47
CA ALA A 682 -1.75 -10.03 -28.58
C ALA A 682 -1.77 -10.94 -27.35
N GLY A 683 -1.94 -10.39 -26.15
CA GLY A 683 -2.10 -11.14 -24.90
C GLY A 683 -3.35 -12.04 -24.88
N PHE A 684 -4.49 -11.57 -25.41
CA PHE A 684 -5.68 -12.41 -25.58
C PHE A 684 -5.44 -13.56 -26.56
N VAL A 685 -4.84 -13.26 -27.72
CA VAL A 685 -4.49 -14.28 -28.72
C VAL A 685 -3.57 -15.33 -28.11
N GLN A 686 -2.54 -14.91 -27.37
CA GLN A 686 -1.63 -15.80 -26.67
C GLN A 686 -2.38 -16.67 -25.65
N ALA A 687 -3.19 -16.07 -24.78
CA ALA A 687 -3.94 -16.79 -23.75
C ALA A 687 -4.84 -17.90 -24.34
N VAL A 688 -5.52 -17.63 -25.46
CA VAL A 688 -6.39 -18.61 -26.14
C VAL A 688 -5.57 -19.66 -26.91
N ASN A 689 -4.46 -19.27 -27.55
CA ASN A 689 -3.59 -20.22 -28.24
C ASN A 689 -2.89 -21.19 -27.28
N ASP A 690 -2.49 -20.70 -26.10
CA ASP A 690 -1.83 -21.52 -25.08
C ASP A 690 -2.77 -22.62 -24.59
N ILE A 691 -4.03 -22.29 -24.26
CA ILE A 691 -5.00 -23.30 -23.82
C ILE A 691 -5.42 -24.25 -24.95
N ARG A 692 -5.42 -23.77 -26.20
CA ARG A 692 -5.63 -24.64 -27.38
C ARG A 692 -4.53 -25.67 -27.53
N SER A 693 -3.28 -25.25 -27.37
CA SER A 693 -2.12 -26.14 -27.45
C SER A 693 -2.14 -27.18 -26.33
N ILE A 694 -2.55 -26.79 -25.13
CA ILE A 694 -2.75 -27.71 -24.00
C ILE A 694 -3.89 -28.70 -24.32
N ALA A 695 -5.05 -28.23 -24.76
CA ALA A 695 -6.17 -29.11 -25.10
C ALA A 695 -5.79 -30.16 -26.16
N GLN A 696 -5.02 -29.77 -27.17
CA GLN A 696 -4.50 -30.68 -28.20
C GLN A 696 -3.53 -31.71 -27.60
N ALA A 697 -2.59 -31.28 -26.74
CA ALA A 697 -1.64 -32.18 -26.09
C ALA A 697 -2.33 -33.21 -25.19
N TYR A 698 -3.47 -32.86 -24.59
CA TYR A 698 -4.27 -33.74 -23.75
C TYR A 698 -5.41 -34.44 -24.51
N SER A 699 -5.44 -34.34 -25.85
CA SER A 699 -6.50 -34.94 -26.69
C SER A 699 -7.93 -34.56 -26.26
N GLY A 700 -8.13 -33.35 -25.75
CA GLY A 700 -9.41 -32.86 -25.23
C GLY A 700 -9.79 -33.35 -23.83
N ASP A 701 -8.99 -34.20 -23.18
CA ASP A 701 -9.23 -34.69 -21.81
C ASP A 701 -8.84 -33.65 -20.73
N ILE A 702 -9.42 -32.46 -20.83
CA ILE A 702 -9.26 -31.38 -19.86
C ILE A 702 -10.59 -30.70 -19.53
N ASN A 703 -10.64 -30.04 -18.38
CA ASN A 703 -11.63 -29.02 -18.07
C ASN A 703 -10.96 -27.64 -18.15
N VAL A 704 -11.68 -26.65 -18.64
CA VAL A 704 -11.16 -25.28 -18.79
C VAL A 704 -12.02 -24.29 -18.02
N ILE A 705 -11.38 -23.48 -17.19
CA ILE A 705 -11.98 -22.31 -16.56
C ILE A 705 -11.42 -21.07 -17.26
N PHE A 706 -12.28 -20.30 -17.91
CA PHE A 706 -11.91 -19.00 -18.47
C PHE A 706 -12.50 -17.90 -17.59
N TYR A 707 -11.68 -16.99 -17.11
CA TYR A 707 -12.11 -15.87 -16.29
C TYR A 707 -11.64 -14.56 -16.91
N TYR A 708 -12.56 -13.62 -17.06
CA TYR A 708 -12.24 -12.26 -17.52
C TYR A 708 -12.88 -11.22 -16.60
N ALA A 709 -12.07 -10.29 -16.11
CA ALA A 709 -12.51 -9.05 -15.47
C ALA A 709 -11.98 -7.87 -16.28
N GLY A 710 -12.89 -6.98 -16.69
CA GLY A 710 -12.51 -5.83 -17.52
C GLY A 710 -13.69 -5.21 -18.26
N HIS A 711 -13.39 -4.46 -19.32
CA HIS A 711 -14.41 -3.84 -20.18
C HIS A 711 -14.89 -4.82 -21.23
N GLY A 712 -16.21 -4.83 -21.44
CA GLY A 712 -16.83 -5.35 -22.63
C GLY A 712 -17.38 -4.19 -23.45
N ILE A 713 -17.55 -4.37 -24.75
CA ILE A 713 -18.13 -3.35 -25.60
C ILE A 713 -18.89 -3.99 -26.76
N PRO A 714 -20.09 -3.50 -27.12
CA PRO A 714 -20.79 -3.96 -28.31
C PRO A 714 -20.23 -3.26 -29.57
N SER A 715 -20.43 -3.79 -30.76
CA SER A 715 -20.26 -3.02 -32.02
C SER A 715 -21.45 -2.08 -32.23
N GLU A 716 -21.24 -0.87 -32.74
CA GLU A 716 -22.34 0.05 -33.08
C GLU A 716 -23.17 -0.44 -34.26
N GLN A 717 -22.53 -1.11 -35.21
CA GLN A 717 -23.14 -1.51 -36.48
C GLN A 717 -23.87 -2.85 -36.34
N SER A 718 -23.18 -3.86 -35.79
CA SER A 718 -23.70 -5.23 -35.71
C SER A 718 -24.28 -5.61 -34.34
N LYS A 719 -23.99 -4.82 -33.30
CA LYS A 719 -24.29 -5.11 -31.88
C LYS A 719 -23.56 -6.32 -31.31
N ASP A 720 -22.62 -6.92 -32.04
CA ASP A 720 -21.83 -8.05 -31.55
C ASP A 720 -20.96 -7.63 -30.36
N ALA A 721 -20.74 -8.54 -29.41
CA ALA A 721 -20.00 -8.26 -28.18
C ALA A 721 -18.48 -8.50 -28.33
N TYR A 722 -17.69 -7.63 -27.73
CA TYR A 722 -16.22 -7.67 -27.72
C TYR A 722 -15.69 -7.47 -26.30
N LEU A 723 -14.55 -8.10 -26.00
CA LEU A 723 -13.70 -7.78 -24.85
C LEU A 723 -12.69 -6.73 -25.28
N LEU A 724 -12.38 -5.79 -24.40
CA LEU A 724 -11.48 -4.70 -24.69
C LEU A 724 -10.07 -5.01 -24.15
N PRO A 725 -9.07 -5.16 -25.03
CA PRO A 725 -7.67 -5.13 -24.64
C PRO A 725 -7.23 -3.76 -24.10
N VAL A 726 -6.17 -3.71 -23.29
CA VAL A 726 -5.70 -2.44 -22.69
C VAL A 726 -5.05 -1.47 -23.68
N ASP A 727 -4.65 -1.98 -24.85
CA ASP A 727 -4.07 -1.26 -25.99
C ASP A 727 -5.11 -0.90 -27.07
N ALA A 728 -6.39 -1.20 -26.85
CA ALA A 728 -7.46 -0.94 -27.80
C ALA A 728 -8.41 0.18 -27.34
N ASP A 729 -9.00 0.89 -28.31
CA ASP A 729 -10.12 1.82 -28.10
C ASP A 729 -11.43 1.14 -28.56
N GLY A 730 -12.49 1.32 -27.79
CA GLY A 730 -13.83 0.81 -28.09
C GLY A 730 -14.49 1.36 -29.38
N ARG A 731 -13.85 2.34 -30.03
CA ARG A 731 -14.21 2.82 -31.38
C ARG A 731 -13.59 1.97 -32.51
N GLN A 732 -12.52 1.23 -32.22
CA GLN A 732 -11.79 0.40 -33.19
C GLN A 732 -12.07 -1.08 -32.91
N ILE A 733 -13.23 -1.56 -33.35
CA ILE A 733 -13.66 -2.93 -33.09
C ILE A 733 -12.71 -3.99 -33.68
N ASP A 734 -11.93 -3.64 -34.71
CA ASP A 734 -10.97 -4.54 -35.37
C ASP A 734 -9.79 -4.94 -34.47
N VAL A 735 -9.48 -4.13 -33.45
CA VAL A 735 -8.45 -4.41 -32.43
C VAL A 735 -9.07 -4.82 -31.09
N CYS A 736 -10.38 -5.09 -31.04
CA CYS A 736 -11.06 -5.66 -29.89
C CYS A 736 -11.21 -7.19 -30.04
N TYR A 737 -11.28 -7.93 -28.93
CA TYR A 737 -11.40 -9.39 -28.99
C TYR A 737 -12.87 -9.82 -29.02
N SER A 738 -13.36 -10.30 -30.17
CA SER A 738 -14.75 -10.74 -30.32
C SER A 738 -15.12 -11.86 -29.33
N VAL A 739 -16.25 -11.71 -28.63
CA VAL A 739 -16.81 -12.74 -27.73
C VAL A 739 -17.28 -13.96 -28.54
N GLY A 740 -17.88 -13.74 -29.70
CA GLY A 740 -18.26 -14.82 -30.60
C GLY A 740 -17.05 -15.63 -31.09
N LYS A 741 -15.94 -14.94 -31.40
CA LYS A 741 -14.66 -15.60 -31.70
C LYS A 741 -14.15 -16.40 -30.51
N LEU A 742 -14.13 -15.81 -29.31
CA LEU A 742 -13.72 -16.48 -28.08
C LEU A 742 -14.54 -17.76 -27.83
N TYR A 743 -15.87 -17.70 -27.93
CA TYR A 743 -16.73 -18.86 -27.71
C TYR A 743 -16.53 -19.95 -28.75
N LYS A 744 -16.32 -19.59 -30.01
CA LYS A 744 -15.97 -20.53 -31.07
C LYS A 744 -14.64 -21.21 -30.79
N GLU A 745 -13.61 -20.45 -30.41
CA GLU A 745 -12.27 -20.98 -30.14
C GLU A 745 -12.23 -21.87 -28.90
N LEU A 746 -12.90 -21.48 -27.82
CA LEU A 746 -13.01 -22.29 -26.60
C LEU A 746 -13.92 -23.52 -26.81
N GLY A 747 -15.00 -23.39 -27.57
CA GLY A 747 -15.89 -24.51 -27.92
C GLY A 747 -15.22 -25.55 -28.82
N ALA A 748 -14.25 -25.13 -29.64
CA ALA A 748 -13.46 -26.00 -30.51
C ALA A 748 -12.31 -26.74 -29.81
N LEU A 749 -12.11 -26.55 -28.49
CA LEU A 749 -11.04 -27.22 -27.74
C LEU A 749 -11.23 -28.74 -27.61
N GLY A 750 -12.47 -29.24 -27.79
CA GLY A 750 -12.80 -30.63 -27.47
C GLY A 750 -12.73 -30.96 -25.98
N ALA A 751 -12.68 -29.94 -25.11
CA ALA A 751 -12.59 -30.10 -23.66
C ALA A 751 -13.85 -30.78 -23.09
N LYS A 752 -13.69 -31.55 -22.01
CA LYS A 752 -14.80 -32.19 -21.28
C LYS A 752 -15.80 -31.17 -20.77
N SER A 753 -15.31 -30.05 -20.25
CA SER A 753 -16.13 -28.90 -19.86
C SER A 753 -15.36 -27.59 -20.01
N VAL A 754 -16.08 -26.52 -20.33
CA VAL A 754 -15.56 -25.15 -20.36
C VAL A 754 -16.49 -24.27 -19.53
N VAL A 755 -15.99 -23.66 -18.46
CA VAL A 755 -16.75 -22.69 -17.67
C VAL A 755 -16.15 -21.31 -17.84
N VAL A 756 -16.97 -20.36 -18.29
CA VAL A 756 -16.55 -18.99 -18.59
C VAL A 756 -17.19 -18.04 -17.57
N PHE A 757 -16.38 -17.24 -16.89
CA PHE A 757 -16.81 -16.17 -16.00
C PHE A 757 -16.44 -14.81 -16.61
N MET A 758 -17.46 -14.00 -16.88
CA MET A 758 -17.33 -12.70 -17.52
C MET A 758 -17.76 -11.59 -16.56
N ASP A 759 -16.81 -11.05 -15.81
CA ASP A 759 -16.99 -9.83 -15.02
C ASP A 759 -16.73 -8.59 -15.88
N ALA A 760 -17.60 -8.40 -16.88
CA ALA A 760 -17.55 -7.30 -17.84
C ALA A 760 -18.94 -6.73 -18.13
N CYS A 761 -18.99 -5.44 -18.54
CA CYS A 761 -20.21 -4.80 -19.04
C CYS A 761 -20.25 -4.85 -20.56
N PHE A 762 -21.36 -5.27 -21.17
CA PHE A 762 -21.51 -5.26 -22.63
C PHE A 762 -22.55 -4.27 -23.14
N SER A 763 -23.17 -3.49 -22.25
CA SER A 763 -24.21 -2.51 -22.59
C SER A 763 -23.67 -1.21 -23.21
N GLY A 764 -22.34 -1.06 -23.28
CA GLY A 764 -21.70 0.23 -23.52
C GLY A 764 -22.04 1.28 -22.45
N ALA A 765 -22.77 0.90 -21.40
CA ALA A 765 -23.18 1.74 -20.29
C ALA A 765 -22.16 1.66 -19.15
N GLN A 766 -22.06 2.76 -18.41
CA GLN A 766 -20.94 3.16 -17.58
C GLN A 766 -20.82 2.38 -16.25
N ARG A 767 -19.66 1.70 -16.00
CA ARG A 767 -19.24 1.20 -14.67
C ARG A 767 -18.77 2.36 -13.78
N GLY A 768 -19.67 3.07 -13.11
CA GLY A 768 -19.28 4.18 -12.20
C GLY A 768 -18.58 5.35 -12.91
N GLU A 769 -17.94 6.28 -12.23
CA GLU A 769 -17.41 7.54 -12.79
C GLU A 769 -16.24 7.38 -13.81
N GLY A 770 -16.53 7.07 -15.08
CA GLY A 770 -15.55 7.00 -16.17
C GLY A 770 -16.16 6.50 -17.49
N MET A 771 -15.75 7.12 -18.60
CA MET A 771 -16.38 7.07 -19.93
C MET A 771 -16.27 5.72 -20.68
N LEU A 772 -17.42 5.09 -20.94
CA LEU A 772 -17.62 4.18 -22.10
C LEU A 772 -18.74 4.69 -23.03
N ALA A 773 -19.80 5.28 -22.47
CA ALA A 773 -20.96 5.76 -23.24
C ALA A 773 -20.73 7.08 -24.00
N SER A 774 -19.80 7.94 -23.59
CA SER A 774 -19.54 9.24 -24.22
C SER A 774 -18.81 9.14 -25.56
N ALA A 775 -18.23 7.98 -25.88
CA ALA A 775 -17.71 7.73 -27.21
C ALA A 775 -18.84 7.58 -28.25
N ARG A 776 -20.08 7.27 -27.81
CA ARG A 776 -21.20 6.82 -28.66
C ARG A 776 -22.52 7.56 -28.46
N GLY A 777 -22.71 8.25 -27.33
CA GLY A 777 -23.92 9.01 -27.01
C GLY A 777 -25.15 8.19 -26.57
N VAL A 778 -25.16 6.86 -26.70
CA VAL A 778 -26.29 5.98 -26.33
C VAL A 778 -25.80 4.63 -25.79
N ALA A 779 -26.45 4.07 -24.76
CA ALA A 779 -26.23 2.68 -24.32
C ALA A 779 -26.79 1.69 -25.36
N LEU A 780 -25.99 0.73 -25.79
CA LEU A 780 -26.37 -0.25 -26.81
C LEU A 780 -26.57 -1.62 -26.16
N LYS A 781 -27.70 -2.26 -26.43
CA LYS A 781 -27.93 -3.64 -26.03
C LYS A 781 -27.10 -4.56 -26.92
N ALA A 782 -26.07 -5.21 -26.35
CA ALA A 782 -25.29 -6.21 -27.05
C ALA A 782 -26.18 -7.39 -27.50
N LYS A 783 -25.91 -7.90 -28.70
CA LYS A 783 -26.44 -9.16 -29.18
C LYS A 783 -25.84 -10.28 -28.33
N ALA A 784 -26.69 -11.15 -27.79
CA ALA A 784 -26.24 -12.30 -27.03
C ALA A 784 -25.60 -13.33 -27.97
N GLU A 785 -24.34 -13.66 -27.71
CA GLU A 785 -23.63 -14.74 -28.40
C GLU A 785 -23.92 -16.07 -27.71
N ALA A 786 -24.23 -17.10 -28.51
CA ALA A 786 -24.55 -18.42 -27.98
C ALA A 786 -23.24 -19.20 -27.66
N PRO A 787 -23.09 -19.75 -26.44
CA PRO A 787 -21.96 -20.61 -26.11
C PRO A 787 -21.96 -21.89 -26.95
N GLN A 788 -20.77 -22.40 -27.28
CA GLN A 788 -20.56 -23.57 -28.15
C GLN A 788 -19.83 -24.70 -27.40
N GLY A 789 -19.84 -25.91 -27.96
CA GLY A 789 -19.19 -27.07 -27.34
C GLY A 789 -19.81 -27.45 -26.00
N ASN A 790 -19.00 -27.83 -25.01
CA ASN A 790 -19.44 -28.19 -23.66
C ASN A 790 -19.27 -27.01 -22.68
N MET A 791 -19.91 -25.87 -22.98
CA MET A 791 -19.63 -24.60 -22.32
C MET A 791 -20.78 -24.10 -21.44
N VAL A 792 -20.44 -23.50 -20.29
CA VAL A 792 -21.34 -22.75 -19.43
C VAL A 792 -20.78 -21.36 -19.20
N VAL A 793 -21.54 -20.32 -19.55
CA VAL A 793 -21.11 -18.92 -19.42
C VAL A 793 -21.87 -18.24 -18.31
N PHE A 794 -21.14 -17.59 -17.41
CA PHE A 794 -21.65 -16.67 -16.40
C PHE A 794 -21.27 -15.24 -16.78
N THR A 795 -22.24 -14.34 -16.85
CA THR A 795 -21.98 -12.91 -17.07
C THR A 795 -22.40 -12.09 -15.86
N ALA A 796 -21.67 -11.01 -15.57
CA ALA A 796 -21.92 -10.16 -14.42
C ALA A 796 -23.19 -9.29 -14.52
N ALA A 797 -23.71 -9.08 -15.73
CA ALA A 797 -24.92 -8.32 -16.00
C ALA A 797 -25.57 -8.80 -17.32
N THR A 798 -26.86 -8.47 -17.53
CA THR A 798 -27.52 -8.57 -18.84
C THR A 798 -26.94 -7.54 -19.81
N GLY A 799 -27.14 -7.76 -21.12
CA GLY A 799 -26.53 -6.94 -22.18
C GLY A 799 -26.93 -5.46 -22.22
N ASP A 800 -27.89 -5.04 -21.39
CA ASP A 800 -28.37 -3.67 -21.21
C ASP A 800 -28.09 -3.09 -19.80
N GLU A 801 -27.54 -3.88 -18.88
CA GLU A 801 -27.22 -3.47 -17.51
C GLU A 801 -25.72 -3.26 -17.30
N THR A 802 -25.36 -2.69 -16.15
CA THR A 802 -23.97 -2.41 -15.76
C THR A 802 -23.58 -3.35 -14.62
N ALA A 803 -22.40 -3.95 -14.73
CA ALA A 803 -21.74 -4.66 -13.65
C ALA A 803 -20.90 -3.70 -12.79
N TYR A 804 -21.22 -3.57 -11.50
CA TYR A 804 -20.62 -2.55 -10.63
C TYR A 804 -19.47 -3.10 -9.78
N PRO A 805 -18.50 -2.24 -9.40
CA PRO A 805 -17.55 -2.57 -8.34
C PRO A 805 -18.26 -2.66 -6.98
N TYR A 806 -17.73 -3.48 -6.08
CA TYR A 806 -18.11 -3.56 -4.69
C TYR A 806 -16.98 -2.99 -3.82
N LYS A 807 -16.92 -1.66 -3.74
CA LYS A 807 -15.78 -0.89 -3.22
C LYS A 807 -15.41 -1.24 -1.78
N GLU A 808 -16.40 -1.49 -0.92
CA GLU A 808 -16.16 -1.87 0.48
C GLU A 808 -15.50 -3.25 0.61
N LYS A 809 -15.53 -4.06 -0.45
CA LYS A 809 -14.97 -5.41 -0.51
C LYS A 809 -13.74 -5.53 -1.41
N GLY A 810 -13.38 -4.49 -2.18
CA GLY A 810 -12.18 -4.51 -3.01
C GLY A 810 -12.26 -5.42 -4.25
N HIS A 811 -13.47 -5.63 -4.79
CA HIS A 811 -13.74 -6.54 -5.90
C HIS A 811 -14.81 -6.01 -6.85
N GLY A 812 -14.93 -6.58 -8.06
CA GLY A 812 -16.19 -6.58 -8.83
C GLY A 812 -17.32 -7.25 -8.03
N MET A 813 -18.53 -6.69 -8.04
CA MET A 813 -19.64 -7.24 -7.23
C MET A 813 -19.98 -8.68 -7.62
N PHE A 814 -19.88 -9.01 -8.91
CA PHE A 814 -20.02 -10.37 -9.39
C PHE A 814 -18.91 -11.27 -8.86
N THR A 815 -17.65 -10.86 -9.02
CA THR A 815 -16.48 -11.61 -8.55
C THR A 815 -16.49 -11.84 -7.04
N TYR A 816 -16.85 -10.85 -6.23
CA TYR A 816 -16.98 -11.01 -4.79
C TYR A 816 -17.94 -12.14 -4.41
N PHE A 817 -19.15 -12.17 -5.00
CA PHE A 817 -20.13 -13.21 -4.66
C PHE A 817 -19.78 -14.58 -5.26
N LEU A 818 -19.07 -14.62 -6.39
CA LEU A 818 -18.46 -15.83 -6.92
C LEU A 818 -17.45 -16.41 -5.90
N LEU A 819 -16.46 -15.62 -5.50
CA LEU A 819 -15.44 -16.01 -4.52
C LEU A 819 -16.08 -16.40 -3.18
N LYS A 820 -17.11 -15.68 -2.75
CA LYS A 820 -17.77 -15.91 -1.46
C LYS A 820 -18.41 -17.29 -1.44
N LYS A 821 -19.13 -17.64 -2.51
CA LYS A 821 -19.76 -18.96 -2.61
C LYS A 821 -18.72 -20.07 -2.66
N LEU A 822 -17.62 -19.88 -3.39
CA LEU A 822 -16.52 -20.84 -3.42
C LEU A 822 -15.86 -21.01 -2.05
N ARG A 823 -15.65 -19.91 -1.32
CA ARG A 823 -15.11 -19.93 0.05
C ARG A 823 -16.03 -20.68 1.00
N ASP A 824 -17.28 -20.26 1.06
CA ASP A 824 -18.27 -20.76 2.02
C ASP A 824 -18.57 -22.26 1.79
N THR A 825 -18.40 -22.75 0.55
CA THR A 825 -18.58 -24.17 0.20
C THR A 825 -17.28 -24.95 0.04
N LYS A 826 -16.12 -24.32 0.23
CA LYS A 826 -14.79 -24.92 -0.03
C LYS A 826 -14.68 -25.54 -1.44
N GLY A 827 -15.32 -24.89 -2.42
CA GLY A 827 -15.37 -25.30 -3.82
C GLY A 827 -16.40 -26.39 -4.15
N GLU A 828 -17.19 -26.87 -3.19
CA GLU A 828 -18.08 -28.03 -3.37
C GLU A 828 -19.46 -27.72 -3.97
N CYS A 829 -19.75 -26.47 -4.34
CA CYS A 829 -21.03 -26.09 -4.93
C CYS A 829 -21.17 -26.54 -6.39
N THR A 830 -22.39 -26.88 -6.80
CA THR A 830 -22.69 -27.07 -8.22
C THR A 830 -22.80 -25.74 -8.96
N LEU A 831 -22.67 -25.74 -10.29
CA LEU A 831 -22.83 -24.53 -11.12
C LEU A 831 -24.23 -23.93 -10.99
N GLN A 832 -25.28 -24.73 -10.77
CA GLN A 832 -26.62 -24.21 -10.47
C GLN A 832 -26.63 -23.45 -9.15
N GLN A 833 -26.10 -24.06 -8.07
CA GLN A 833 -26.05 -23.43 -6.74
C GLN A 833 -25.20 -22.17 -6.75
N LEU A 834 -24.13 -22.16 -7.55
CA LEU A 834 -23.27 -21.00 -7.74
C LEU A 834 -24.02 -19.88 -8.48
N GLY A 835 -24.68 -20.20 -9.60
CA GLY A 835 -25.44 -19.26 -10.41
C GLY A 835 -26.60 -18.62 -9.66
N GLU A 836 -27.41 -19.42 -8.97
CA GLU A 836 -28.55 -18.93 -8.18
C GLU A 836 -28.11 -18.00 -7.04
N PHE A 837 -26.99 -18.34 -6.38
CA PHE A 837 -26.42 -17.51 -5.31
C PHE A 837 -25.90 -16.18 -5.84
N ILE A 838 -25.13 -16.19 -6.94
CA ILE A 838 -24.59 -14.98 -7.56
C ILE A 838 -25.74 -14.10 -8.04
N LEU A 839 -26.71 -14.65 -8.77
CA LEU A 839 -27.88 -13.93 -9.26
C LEU A 839 -28.64 -13.22 -8.13
N SER A 840 -28.99 -13.97 -7.07
CA SER A 840 -29.75 -13.44 -5.93
C SER A 840 -28.96 -12.38 -5.16
N SER A 841 -27.67 -12.62 -4.91
CA SER A 841 -26.84 -11.74 -4.08
C SER A 841 -26.47 -10.46 -4.80
N VAL A 842 -26.04 -10.54 -6.07
CA VAL A 842 -25.69 -9.36 -6.88
C VAL A 842 -26.93 -8.49 -7.12
N LYS A 843 -28.08 -9.08 -7.46
CA LYS A 843 -29.31 -8.31 -7.70
C LYS A 843 -29.75 -7.53 -6.46
N LYS A 844 -29.73 -8.16 -5.28
CA LYS A 844 -30.06 -7.50 -4.00
C LYS A 844 -29.03 -6.43 -3.65
N GLN A 845 -27.74 -6.76 -3.71
CA GLN A 845 -26.67 -5.87 -3.28
C GLN A 845 -26.54 -4.65 -4.20
N SER A 846 -26.72 -4.81 -5.51
CA SER A 846 -26.62 -3.70 -6.47
C SER A 846 -27.72 -2.66 -6.27
N VAL A 847 -28.96 -3.08 -6.00
CA VAL A 847 -30.05 -2.14 -5.71
C VAL A 847 -29.77 -1.36 -4.42
N VAL A 848 -29.25 -2.03 -3.39
CA VAL A 848 -28.92 -1.40 -2.10
C VAL A 848 -27.72 -0.44 -2.22
N THR A 849 -26.66 -0.85 -2.90
CA THR A 849 -25.37 -0.12 -2.94
C THR A 849 -25.35 0.93 -4.04
N ASN A 850 -25.86 0.59 -5.24
CA ASN A 850 -25.73 1.38 -6.45
C ASN A 850 -27.04 2.04 -6.89
N ARG A 851 -28.17 1.71 -6.24
CA ARG A 851 -29.53 2.17 -6.63
C ARG A 851 -29.89 1.85 -8.09
N LYS A 852 -29.24 0.84 -8.67
CA LYS A 852 -29.38 0.42 -10.06
C LYS A 852 -29.36 -1.11 -10.16
N SER A 853 -30.08 -1.63 -11.14
CA SER A 853 -30.12 -3.08 -11.41
C SER A 853 -28.78 -3.58 -11.94
N GLN A 854 -28.41 -4.76 -11.46
CA GLN A 854 -27.36 -5.60 -12.01
C GLN A 854 -27.83 -7.05 -11.87
N THR A 855 -28.06 -7.69 -13.00
CA THR A 855 -28.66 -9.00 -13.11
C THR A 855 -27.69 -9.93 -13.84
N PRO A 856 -26.91 -10.74 -13.11
CA PRO A 856 -26.06 -11.76 -13.71
C PRO A 856 -26.85 -12.75 -14.57
N THR A 857 -26.21 -13.36 -15.57
CA THR A 857 -26.83 -14.43 -16.37
C THR A 857 -25.99 -15.69 -16.36
N VAL A 858 -26.65 -16.85 -16.54
CA VAL A 858 -26.00 -18.15 -16.74
C VAL A 858 -26.58 -18.77 -17.99
N VAL A 859 -25.72 -19.05 -18.97
CA VAL A 859 -26.12 -19.56 -20.29
C VAL A 859 -25.30 -20.82 -20.59
N PRO A 860 -25.91 -22.02 -20.56
CA PRO A 860 -25.27 -23.25 -21.03
C PRO A 860 -25.35 -23.35 -22.56
N SER A 861 -24.40 -24.05 -23.17
CA SER A 861 -24.50 -24.48 -24.55
C SER A 861 -25.49 -25.65 -24.68
N VAL A 862 -25.91 -25.94 -25.92
CA VAL A 862 -26.80 -27.08 -26.21
C VAL A 862 -26.19 -28.41 -25.72
N GLY A 863 -24.87 -28.58 -25.82
CA GLY A 863 -24.18 -29.81 -25.43
C GLY A 863 -24.22 -30.13 -23.92
N VAL A 864 -24.52 -29.14 -23.06
CA VAL A 864 -24.56 -29.32 -21.60
C VAL A 864 -25.86 -28.80 -20.97
N ALA A 865 -26.89 -28.52 -21.78
CA ALA A 865 -28.14 -27.90 -21.32
C ALA A 865 -28.81 -28.65 -20.16
N ASP A 866 -28.74 -29.99 -20.16
CA ASP A 866 -29.36 -30.85 -19.13
C ASP A 866 -28.39 -31.24 -18.00
N SER A 867 -27.07 -31.15 -18.21
CA SER A 867 -26.06 -31.66 -17.28
C SER A 867 -25.32 -30.57 -16.50
N TRP A 868 -25.32 -29.31 -16.96
CA TRP A 868 -24.53 -28.24 -16.34
C TRP A 868 -24.90 -27.98 -14.88
N ARG A 869 -26.16 -28.21 -14.50
CA ARG A 869 -26.69 -27.91 -13.16
C ARG A 869 -26.00 -28.69 -12.04
N THR A 870 -25.50 -29.89 -12.35
CA THR A 870 -24.81 -30.78 -11.39
C THR A 870 -23.29 -30.70 -11.48
N MET A 871 -22.73 -30.03 -12.50
CA MET A 871 -21.29 -29.83 -12.64
C MET A 871 -20.73 -29.01 -11.47
N LYS A 872 -19.47 -29.26 -11.12
CA LYS A 872 -18.70 -28.49 -10.12
C LYS A 872 -17.43 -27.95 -10.76
N LEU A 873 -16.89 -26.88 -10.18
CA LEU A 873 -15.59 -26.32 -10.59
C LEU A 873 -14.38 -27.10 -10.00
N LYS A 874 -14.58 -27.72 -8.84
CA LYS A 874 -13.61 -28.55 -8.14
C LYS A 874 -13.77 -29.99 -8.58
#